data_AF-F2UEX8-F1
#
_entry.id   AF-F2UEX8-F1
#
_cell.length_a   1.000
_cell.length_b   1.000
_cell.length_c   1.000
_cell.angle_alpha   90.00
_cell.angle_beta   90.00
_cell.angle_gamma   90.00
#
_symmetry.space_group_name_H-M   'P 1'
#
loop_
_entity.id
_entity.type
_entity.pdbx_description
1 polymer ?
#
loop_
_entity_poly.entity_id
_entity_poly.type
_entity_poly.pdbx_seq_one_letter_code
_entity_poly.pdbx_strand_id
1 'polypeptide(L)'
;MRALAPALGKLQRLQSLNLRGNIFGSDGMRLRALVPVLGQLQNLQLADFRHWIDKDLAQEDGFFDKHFLDARGVTGEDFLTRSKQELKDDIFCSESRGQAVKRVQRKLADVHRFLLAEDVTLHSCRRRPFQLLLQIPHVWTEGVHVDEWRVSKTHHEDDPTSTTRFDLWDFAGQLEFFPAHQLFMASHMAVYILVFDASKGFKHAHARIHVWLDLLKACLPYNGDGAADAIQVRLVATKTDCAREDLGLQHLLQTLQRRVGKRFDLGSRCFATRYDEPGGGDLTALDAELWALRKQGVPYFQVPRHECVLKPVTWLSKLMAFLLHPLHGLRMTCAADDSSDRTFLPGVEGAEAAGVLSCRGVYVPVEHEEGLLPFLASFGVCFRLDGQRYTFPALLPRKRVHGKIVERLNARADAHGAGIAGRRLQCLDELQFLPPTCWPAVVKELFDVVKELNGDPLHLSKGMFVAKMSDNGYLATCVTDVKHRRVLDVVAVGADSFLLHLAMLVVVDALHKQFPSLRLQKRCLLIAGADDHEREHHVLLKRDVTTRAVHTAVKSTSEALERLTAPAGVAPEQHQLYVRRLEQSKLVFRDGDSGSLRLAYFHEHWLTLLTDPELVKEKNIPKAKQTAKMLADIEHEIRHLNDAEMSSLATSCEMPDTRRLDGPGLIHWLKSNCPQGSNLPYLSPDSDLEPLRAAAEGTLGERHNICVNTREWQRSFHEENA
;
A
#
# COMPACT_ATOMS: atom_id res chain seq x y z
N MET A 1 -9.20 30.65 11.82
CA MET A 1 -10.08 29.48 11.58
C MET A 1 -9.95 28.34 12.61
N ARG A 2 -8.75 28.04 13.17
CA ARG A 2 -8.59 27.09 14.30
C ARG A 2 -9.53 27.35 15.50
N ALA A 3 -9.90 28.60 15.79
CA ALA A 3 -10.84 28.94 16.86
C ALA A 3 -12.33 28.90 16.44
N LEU A 4 -12.64 29.16 15.16
CA LEU A 4 -14.03 29.24 14.68
C LEU A 4 -14.64 27.84 14.48
N ALA A 5 -13.85 26.87 14.03
CA ALA A 5 -14.32 25.52 13.79
C ALA A 5 -14.86 24.83 15.06
N PRO A 6 -14.14 24.78 16.20
CA PRO A 6 -14.68 24.24 17.45
C PRO A 6 -15.93 24.99 17.94
N ALA A 7 -16.01 26.31 17.71
CA ALA A 7 -17.17 27.11 18.08
C ALA A 7 -18.40 26.77 17.22
N LEU A 8 -18.22 26.61 15.90
CA LEU A 8 -19.28 26.21 14.97
C LEU A 8 -19.81 24.80 15.30
N GLY A 9 -18.96 23.85 15.70
CA GLY A 9 -19.39 22.48 16.05
C GLY A 9 -20.31 22.40 17.27
N LYS A 10 -20.29 23.43 18.12
CA LYS A 10 -21.18 23.57 19.27
C LYS A 10 -22.57 24.10 18.89
N LEU A 11 -22.74 24.65 17.69
CA LEU A 11 -24.01 25.26 17.24
C LEU A 11 -24.95 24.22 16.60
N GLN A 12 -25.34 23.19 17.34
CA GLN A 12 -26.15 22.07 16.85
C GLN A 12 -27.53 22.47 16.27
N ARG A 13 -28.01 23.68 16.58
CA ARG A 13 -29.28 24.25 16.06
C ARG A 13 -29.08 25.19 14.86
N LEU A 14 -27.86 25.33 14.35
CA LEU A 14 -27.56 26.25 13.25
C LEU A 14 -28.22 25.76 11.96
N GLN A 15 -29.12 26.58 11.41
CA GLN A 15 -29.87 26.27 10.18
C GLN A 15 -29.25 26.88 8.91
N SER A 16 -28.58 28.02 9.05
CA SER A 16 -27.94 28.74 7.95
C SER A 16 -26.57 29.27 8.38
N LEU A 17 -25.57 29.14 7.52
CA LEU A 17 -24.22 29.65 7.73
C LEU A 17 -23.75 30.45 6.52
N ASN A 18 -23.49 31.74 6.72
CA ASN A 18 -22.92 32.63 5.71
C ASN A 18 -21.55 33.14 6.18
N LEU A 19 -20.50 32.81 5.42
CA LEU A 19 -19.12 33.21 5.70
C LEU A 19 -18.59 34.25 4.71
N ARG A 20 -19.44 34.86 3.89
CA ARG A 20 -19.06 35.84 2.86
C ARG A 20 -18.43 37.10 3.47
N GLY A 21 -17.46 37.69 2.76
CA GLY A 21 -16.89 39.00 3.10
C GLY A 21 -15.92 39.01 4.29
N ASN A 22 -15.53 37.85 4.80
CA ASN A 22 -14.57 37.75 5.89
C ASN A 22 -13.13 37.68 5.35
N ILE A 23 -12.20 38.38 6.02
CA ILE A 23 -10.77 38.40 5.69
C ILE A 23 -10.08 37.23 6.38
N PHE A 24 -10.47 36.00 6.08
CA PHE A 24 -9.87 34.82 6.70
C PHE A 24 -8.46 34.49 6.16
N GLY A 25 -7.98 35.20 5.14
CA GLY A 25 -6.73 34.90 4.44
C GLY A 25 -6.82 33.64 3.58
N SER A 26 -5.89 33.46 2.65
CA SER A 26 -5.82 32.30 1.75
C SER A 26 -5.72 30.96 2.50
N ASP A 27 -5.16 30.98 3.72
CA ASP A 27 -5.04 29.78 4.56
C ASP A 27 -6.21 29.56 5.52
N GLY A 28 -6.97 30.61 5.85
CA GLY A 28 -8.10 30.48 6.78
C GLY A 28 -9.31 29.83 6.13
N MET A 29 -9.68 30.19 4.90
CA MET A 29 -10.85 29.62 4.21
C MET A 29 -10.64 28.23 3.63
N ARG A 30 -9.49 27.58 3.84
CA ARG A 30 -9.34 26.17 3.46
C ARG A 30 -10.39 25.36 4.21
N LEU A 31 -11.28 24.68 3.46
CA LEU A 31 -12.34 23.81 3.97
C LEU A 31 -11.85 22.84 5.07
N ARG A 32 -10.55 22.52 5.09
CA ARG A 32 -9.79 21.76 6.11
C ARG A 32 -10.31 21.89 7.55
N ALA A 33 -10.59 23.09 8.04
CA ALA A 33 -11.06 23.29 9.43
C ALA A 33 -12.59 23.21 9.59
N LEU A 34 -13.34 23.55 8.53
CA LEU A 34 -14.79 23.68 8.57
C LEU A 34 -15.51 22.36 8.28
N VAL A 35 -15.03 21.52 7.36
CA VAL A 35 -15.85 20.39 6.88
C VAL A 35 -16.17 19.35 7.94
N PRO A 36 -15.23 18.93 8.81
CA PRO A 36 -15.56 18.01 9.90
C PRO A 36 -16.64 18.55 10.82
N VAL A 37 -16.70 19.87 10.97
CA VAL A 37 -17.66 20.59 11.79
C VAL A 37 -19.00 20.77 11.07
N LEU A 38 -19.00 21.13 9.79
CA LEU A 38 -20.21 21.21 8.96
C LEU A 38 -20.91 19.84 8.87
N GLY A 39 -20.15 18.75 8.79
CA GLY A 39 -20.69 17.38 8.81
C GLY A 39 -21.33 16.97 10.14
N GLN A 40 -21.05 17.69 11.23
CA GLN A 40 -21.67 17.47 12.55
C GLN A 40 -22.95 18.29 12.75
N LEU A 41 -23.20 19.31 11.92
CA LEU A 41 -24.37 20.19 12.03
C LEU A 41 -25.59 19.56 11.37
N GLN A 42 -26.35 18.80 12.16
CA GLN A 42 -27.52 18.03 11.69
C GLN A 42 -28.66 18.90 11.14
N ASN A 43 -28.72 20.17 11.54
CA ASN A 43 -29.77 21.10 11.18
C ASN A 43 -29.34 22.12 10.11
N LEU A 44 -28.08 22.09 9.66
CA LEU A 44 -27.61 23.03 8.64
C LEU A 44 -28.27 22.67 7.31
N GLN A 45 -29.06 23.62 6.78
CA GLN A 45 -29.75 23.49 5.50
C GLN A 45 -29.03 24.29 4.41
N LEU A 46 -28.40 25.42 4.78
CA LEU A 46 -27.80 26.37 3.84
C LEU A 46 -26.32 26.59 4.16
N ALA A 47 -25.44 26.25 3.21
CA ALA A 47 -24.00 26.55 3.26
C ALA A 47 -23.53 27.11 1.90
N ASP A 48 -22.82 28.24 1.94
CA ASP A 48 -22.34 28.96 0.76
C ASP A 48 -20.89 28.55 0.40
N PHE A 49 -20.72 27.88 -0.75
CA PHE A 49 -19.41 27.40 -1.24
C PHE A 49 -18.77 28.30 -2.30
N ARG A 50 -19.34 29.49 -2.59
CA ARG A 50 -18.86 30.35 -3.68
C ARG A 50 -17.39 30.73 -3.56
N HIS A 51 -16.95 31.06 -2.34
CA HIS A 51 -15.56 31.43 -2.10
C HIS A 51 -14.57 30.27 -2.34
N TRP A 52 -15.00 29.02 -2.09
CA TRP A 52 -14.22 27.83 -2.44
C TRP A 52 -14.09 27.67 -3.95
N ILE A 53 -15.18 27.90 -4.69
CA ILE A 53 -15.14 27.84 -6.15
C ILE A 53 -14.23 28.95 -6.71
N ASP A 54 -14.33 30.16 -6.18
CA ASP A 54 -13.48 31.30 -6.57
C ASP A 54 -11.99 31.04 -6.31
N LYS A 55 -11.64 30.61 -5.10
CA LYS A 55 -10.23 30.45 -4.70
C LYS A 55 -9.61 29.13 -5.16
N ASP A 56 -10.28 27.99 -4.95
CA ASP A 56 -9.68 26.67 -5.15
C ASP A 56 -9.96 26.09 -6.54
N LEU A 57 -11.12 26.39 -7.14
CA LEU A 57 -11.45 25.87 -8.47
C LEU A 57 -11.07 26.83 -9.60
N ALA A 58 -11.38 28.12 -9.45
CA ALA A 58 -11.19 29.16 -10.44
C ALA A 58 -9.88 29.93 -10.29
N GLN A 59 -9.35 30.03 -9.07
CA GLN A 59 -8.19 30.87 -8.72
C GLN A 59 -8.40 32.35 -9.09
N GLU A 60 -9.65 32.82 -9.08
CA GLU A 60 -10.04 34.20 -9.38
C GLU A 60 -11.13 34.64 -8.38
N ASP A 61 -10.90 35.75 -7.68
CA ASP A 61 -11.87 36.28 -6.72
C ASP A 61 -13.14 36.75 -7.41
N GLY A 62 -14.30 36.33 -6.89
CA GLY A 62 -15.60 36.68 -7.45
C GLY A 62 -15.90 36.00 -8.79
N PHE A 63 -15.11 35.01 -9.20
CA PHE A 63 -15.31 34.26 -10.45
C PHE A 63 -16.72 33.70 -10.57
N PHE A 64 -17.25 33.12 -9.49
CA PHE A 64 -18.56 32.51 -9.44
C PHE A 64 -19.65 33.56 -9.64
N ASP A 65 -19.59 34.66 -8.87
CA ASP A 65 -20.56 35.76 -8.95
C ASP A 65 -20.50 36.49 -10.32
N LYS A 66 -19.34 36.44 -11.00
CA LYS A 66 -19.09 37.04 -12.32
C LYS A 66 -19.54 36.16 -13.48
N HIS A 67 -19.40 34.84 -13.38
CA HIS A 67 -19.59 33.90 -14.50
C HIS A 67 -20.77 32.94 -14.34
N PHE A 68 -21.34 32.79 -13.15
CA PHE A 68 -22.50 31.92 -12.87
C PHE A 68 -23.61 32.73 -12.22
N LEU A 69 -24.07 33.76 -12.91
CA LEU A 69 -25.17 34.64 -12.45
C LEU A 69 -26.45 33.85 -12.15
N ASP A 70 -26.73 32.81 -12.95
CA ASP A 70 -27.89 31.93 -12.83
C ASP A 70 -27.75 30.94 -11.66
N ALA A 71 -26.54 30.75 -11.14
CA ALA A 71 -26.27 29.92 -9.98
C ALA A 71 -26.33 30.70 -8.65
N ARG A 72 -26.72 31.98 -8.66
CA ARG A 72 -26.92 32.77 -7.44
C ARG A 72 -28.03 32.15 -6.59
N GLY A 73 -27.65 31.65 -5.42
CA GLY A 73 -28.59 31.03 -4.47
C GLY A 73 -28.63 29.50 -4.53
N VAL A 74 -27.88 28.86 -5.43
CA VAL A 74 -27.66 27.41 -5.39
C VAL A 74 -26.93 27.06 -4.10
N THR A 75 -27.57 26.22 -3.29
CA THR A 75 -27.01 25.74 -2.03
C THR A 75 -26.14 24.50 -2.26
N GLY A 76 -25.30 24.13 -1.29
CA GLY A 76 -24.60 22.85 -1.36
C GLY A 76 -25.53 21.64 -1.40
N GLU A 77 -26.74 21.73 -0.83
CA GLU A 77 -27.76 20.69 -0.95
C GLU A 77 -28.29 20.60 -2.39
N ASP A 78 -28.67 21.74 -3.00
CA ASP A 78 -29.10 21.80 -4.40
C ASP A 78 -28.06 21.20 -5.36
N PHE A 79 -26.78 21.46 -5.12
CA PHE A 79 -25.70 20.92 -5.94
C PHE A 79 -25.55 19.40 -5.81
N LEU A 80 -25.80 18.83 -4.62
CA LEU A 80 -25.62 17.40 -4.34
C LEU A 80 -26.85 16.56 -4.66
N THR A 81 -28.05 17.15 -4.69
CA THR A 81 -29.30 16.45 -4.98
C THR A 81 -29.72 16.51 -6.44
N ARG A 82 -29.17 17.45 -7.22
CA ARG A 82 -29.46 17.57 -8.66
C ARG A 82 -28.71 16.51 -9.46
N SER A 83 -29.39 15.98 -10.47
CA SER A 83 -28.79 15.11 -11.46
C SER A 83 -27.70 15.84 -12.25
N LYS A 84 -26.78 15.09 -12.85
CA LYS A 84 -25.74 15.64 -13.73
C LYS A 84 -26.32 16.50 -14.87
N GLN A 85 -27.53 16.16 -15.33
CA GLN A 85 -28.20 16.87 -16.41
C GLN A 85 -28.82 18.18 -15.90
N GLU A 86 -29.47 18.18 -14.74
CA GLU A 86 -30.00 19.41 -14.10
C GLU A 86 -28.89 20.39 -13.71
N LEU A 87 -27.75 19.89 -13.20
CA LEU A 87 -26.58 20.75 -12.96
C LEU A 87 -26.09 21.40 -14.27
N LYS A 88 -26.12 20.64 -15.37
CA LYS A 88 -25.70 21.12 -16.69
C LYS A 88 -26.67 22.17 -17.25
N ASP A 89 -27.96 21.93 -17.08
CA ASP A 89 -29.04 22.71 -17.70
C ASP A 89 -29.52 23.89 -16.83
N ASP A 90 -29.27 23.89 -15.53
CA ASP A 90 -29.70 24.98 -14.62
C ASP A 90 -28.54 25.84 -14.12
N ILE A 91 -27.39 25.22 -13.81
CA ILE A 91 -26.25 25.90 -13.17
C ILE A 91 -25.17 26.23 -14.19
N PHE A 92 -24.95 25.33 -15.14
CA PHE A 92 -23.90 25.46 -16.16
C PHE A 92 -24.44 25.93 -17.53
N CYS A 93 -25.72 26.31 -17.59
CA CYS A 93 -26.44 26.65 -18.82
C CYS A 93 -26.03 27.98 -19.45
N SER A 94 -25.20 28.78 -18.78
CA SER A 94 -24.71 30.00 -19.42
C SER A 94 -23.87 29.61 -20.64
N GLU A 95 -24.31 30.03 -21.83
CA GLU A 95 -23.52 29.96 -23.09
C GLU A 95 -22.25 30.84 -23.03
N SER A 96 -21.78 31.22 -21.84
CA SER A 96 -20.68 32.16 -21.64
C SER A 96 -19.31 31.57 -22.02
N ARG A 97 -18.59 32.37 -22.81
CA ARG A 97 -17.60 31.98 -23.83
C ARG A 97 -16.15 31.88 -23.34
N GLY A 98 -15.90 31.34 -22.15
CA GLY A 98 -14.56 31.28 -21.55
C GLY A 98 -13.99 29.87 -21.35
N GLN A 99 -12.72 29.64 -21.71
CA GLN A 99 -12.01 28.39 -21.40
C GLN A 99 -11.90 28.15 -19.87
N ALA A 100 -11.84 29.23 -19.08
CA ALA A 100 -11.85 29.20 -17.61
C ALA A 100 -13.18 28.68 -17.04
N VAL A 101 -14.33 29.14 -17.56
CA VAL A 101 -15.66 28.66 -17.17
C VAL A 101 -15.80 27.17 -17.49
N LYS A 102 -15.43 26.74 -18.70
CA LYS A 102 -15.41 25.32 -19.09
C LYS A 102 -14.46 24.46 -18.25
N ARG A 103 -13.38 25.04 -17.71
CA ARG A 103 -12.44 24.36 -16.80
C ARG A 103 -13.08 24.16 -15.43
N VAL A 104 -13.73 25.18 -14.88
CA VAL A 104 -14.40 25.12 -13.57
C VAL A 104 -15.64 24.21 -13.62
N GLN A 105 -16.45 24.29 -14.68
CA GLN A 105 -17.56 23.36 -14.92
C GLN A 105 -17.10 21.90 -14.95
N ARG A 106 -16.00 21.60 -15.67
CA ARG A 106 -15.40 20.25 -15.68
C ARG A 106 -14.92 19.82 -14.30
N LYS A 107 -14.25 20.70 -13.55
CA LYS A 107 -13.80 20.41 -12.18
C LYS A 107 -14.99 20.13 -11.25
N LEU A 108 -16.06 20.92 -11.31
CA LEU A 108 -17.28 20.71 -10.52
C LEU A 108 -17.96 19.39 -10.89
N ALA A 109 -18.04 19.06 -12.18
CA ALA A 109 -18.58 17.79 -12.63
C ALA A 109 -17.72 16.58 -12.22
N ASP A 110 -16.40 16.74 -12.15
CA ASP A 110 -15.48 15.70 -11.65
C ASP A 110 -15.62 15.52 -10.14
N VAL A 111 -15.77 16.60 -9.35
CA VAL A 111 -16.08 16.53 -7.91
C VAL A 111 -17.42 15.84 -7.68
N HIS A 112 -18.45 16.22 -8.43
CA HIS A 112 -19.78 15.61 -8.34
C HIS A 112 -19.75 14.12 -8.72
N ARG A 113 -19.03 13.75 -9.80
CA ARG A 113 -18.86 12.34 -10.19
C ARG A 113 -18.10 11.55 -9.11
N PHE A 114 -17.05 12.12 -8.57
CA PHE A 114 -16.25 11.49 -7.52
C PHE A 114 -17.10 11.21 -6.27
N LEU A 115 -17.92 12.18 -5.86
CA LEU A 115 -18.84 12.07 -4.73
C LEU A 115 -19.88 10.96 -4.86
N LEU A 116 -20.19 10.57 -6.10
CA LEU A 116 -21.25 9.61 -6.43
C LEU A 116 -20.68 8.33 -7.07
N ALA A 117 -19.37 8.12 -7.04
CA ALA A 117 -18.68 7.05 -7.77
C ALA A 117 -18.79 5.66 -7.11
N GLU A 118 -19.36 5.57 -5.93
CA GLU A 118 -19.77 4.32 -5.28
C GLU A 118 -21.28 4.38 -5.10
N ASP A 119 -21.99 3.23 -5.13
CA ASP A 119 -23.44 3.10 -4.89
C ASP A 119 -23.85 3.57 -3.46
N VAL A 120 -23.53 4.81 -3.10
CA VAL A 120 -24.07 5.52 -1.95
C VAL A 120 -25.50 5.83 -2.33
N THR A 121 -26.41 4.93 -1.95
CA THR A 121 -27.84 5.09 -2.18
C THR A 121 -28.27 6.49 -1.75
N LEU A 122 -28.74 7.31 -2.70
CA LEU A 122 -29.29 8.67 -2.54
C LEU A 122 -30.24 8.83 -1.34
N HIS A 123 -30.81 7.74 -0.83
CA HIS A 123 -31.66 7.71 0.36
C HIS A 123 -30.94 8.14 1.65
N SER A 124 -29.60 8.02 1.77
CA SER A 124 -28.86 8.57 2.92
C SER A 124 -28.63 10.09 2.85
N CYS A 125 -28.70 10.69 1.66
CA CYS A 125 -28.40 12.13 1.46
C CYS A 125 -29.45 13.06 2.06
N ARG A 126 -30.73 12.65 2.10
CA ARG A 126 -31.84 13.52 2.55
C ARG A 126 -31.79 13.91 4.03
N ARG A 127 -31.02 13.20 4.88
CA ARG A 127 -30.92 13.52 6.32
C ARG A 127 -29.63 14.23 6.70
N ARG A 128 -28.59 14.20 5.86
CA ARG A 128 -27.25 14.76 6.12
C ARG A 128 -26.57 15.17 4.80
N PRO A 129 -27.04 16.22 4.11
CA PRO A 129 -26.56 16.58 2.78
C PRO A 129 -25.04 16.85 2.75
N PHE A 130 -24.49 17.42 3.82
CA PHE A 130 -23.06 17.72 3.92
C PHE A 130 -22.18 16.54 4.35
N GLN A 131 -22.74 15.36 4.63
CA GLN A 131 -21.95 14.16 4.92
C GLN A 131 -21.21 13.65 3.69
N LEU A 132 -21.75 13.86 2.48
CA LEU A 132 -21.02 13.59 1.23
C LEU A 132 -19.79 14.48 1.09
N LEU A 133 -19.82 15.71 1.62
CA LEU A 133 -18.62 16.55 1.63
C LEU A 133 -17.49 15.87 2.42
N LEU A 134 -17.80 15.06 3.45
CA LEU A 134 -16.87 14.18 4.17
C LEU A 134 -16.25 13.06 3.34
N GLN A 135 -16.90 12.73 2.22
CA GLN A 135 -16.41 11.77 1.24
C GLN A 135 -15.64 12.42 0.11
N ILE A 136 -15.88 13.71 -0.21
CA ILE A 136 -14.84 14.49 -0.92
C ILE A 136 -13.61 14.30 -0.05
N PRO A 137 -12.48 13.79 -0.56
CA PRO A 137 -11.25 13.80 0.19
C PRO A 137 -10.98 15.27 0.46
N HIS A 138 -11.42 15.75 1.63
CA HIS A 138 -11.18 17.11 2.05
C HIS A 138 -9.69 17.23 1.95
N VAL A 139 -9.25 18.15 1.08
CA VAL A 139 -7.90 18.62 0.94
C VAL A 139 -6.95 17.55 1.48
N TRP A 140 -6.57 16.59 0.62
CA TRP A 140 -5.26 15.96 0.74
C TRP A 140 -4.39 17.01 1.39
N THR A 141 -3.88 16.78 2.62
CA THR A 141 -2.90 17.74 3.15
C THR A 141 -1.94 17.93 1.99
N GLU A 142 -1.81 19.17 1.51
CA GLU A 142 -0.86 19.45 0.45
C GLU A 142 0.42 18.76 0.89
N GLY A 143 0.83 17.75 0.11
CA GLY A 143 1.65 16.65 0.60
C GLY A 143 2.83 17.18 1.38
N VAL A 144 3.11 16.53 2.52
CA VAL A 144 4.25 16.86 3.35
C VAL A 144 4.28 18.35 3.71
N HIS A 145 3.37 18.76 4.59
CA HIS A 145 3.47 20.08 5.18
C HIS A 145 4.66 20.09 6.13
N VAL A 146 5.72 20.80 5.75
CA VAL A 146 6.87 21.05 6.62
C VAL A 146 6.56 22.25 7.48
N ASP A 147 6.03 22.01 8.67
CA ASP A 147 5.92 23.03 9.70
C ASP A 147 7.19 23.05 10.55
N GLU A 148 7.68 24.24 10.86
CA GLU A 148 8.64 24.41 11.95
C GLU A 148 7.90 24.27 13.27
N TRP A 149 8.05 23.12 13.91
CA TRP A 149 7.56 22.98 15.28
C TRP A 149 8.63 23.47 16.25
N ARG A 150 8.38 24.65 16.81
CA ARG A 150 9.18 25.25 17.86
C ARG A 150 8.61 24.85 19.21
N VAL A 151 9.34 24.01 19.94
CA VAL A 151 9.01 23.68 21.32
C VAL A 151 9.68 24.73 22.20
N SER A 152 8.90 25.63 22.80
CA SER A 152 9.40 26.68 23.68
C SER A 152 9.81 26.09 25.03
N LYS A 153 11.00 26.47 25.53
CA LYS A 153 11.41 26.24 26.91
C LYS A 153 10.54 27.08 27.86
N THR A 154 9.36 26.60 28.25
CA THR A 154 8.60 27.25 29.32
C THR A 154 8.89 26.67 30.71
N HIS A 155 9.75 25.64 30.84
CA HIS A 155 9.90 24.91 32.11
C HIS A 155 11.33 24.51 32.55
N HIS A 156 12.42 24.98 31.92
CA HIS A 156 13.79 24.74 32.43
C HIS A 156 14.72 25.95 32.26
N GLU A 157 15.42 26.29 33.36
CA GLU A 157 16.07 27.60 33.65
C GLU A 157 17.37 27.90 32.87
N ASP A 158 18.01 26.94 32.20
CA ASP A 158 19.43 27.12 31.83
C ASP A 158 19.73 27.88 30.53
N ASP A 159 18.74 28.28 29.72
CA ASP A 159 18.91 29.27 28.63
C ASP A 159 17.56 29.56 27.95
N PRO A 160 16.92 30.73 28.17
CA PRO A 160 15.63 31.08 27.57
C PRO A 160 15.68 31.34 26.05
N THR A 161 16.87 31.35 25.44
CA THR A 161 17.05 31.61 24.00
C THR A 161 17.17 30.34 23.16
N SER A 162 17.42 29.16 23.77
CA SER A 162 17.56 27.93 23.01
C SER A 162 16.20 27.34 22.62
N THR A 163 15.64 27.78 21.49
CA THR A 163 14.46 27.11 20.90
C THR A 163 14.89 25.83 20.20
N THR A 164 14.28 24.72 20.59
CA THR A 164 14.42 23.43 19.90
C THR A 164 13.49 23.40 18.68
N ARG A 165 14.06 23.06 17.52
CA ARG A 165 13.35 23.05 16.23
C ARG A 165 13.17 21.63 15.71
N PHE A 166 11.94 21.17 15.58
CA PHE A 166 11.60 20.00 14.79
C PHE A 166 11.07 20.43 13.43
N ASP A 167 11.50 19.74 12.37
CA ASP A 167 10.81 19.81 11.09
C ASP A 167 9.72 18.74 11.13
N LEU A 168 8.46 19.16 11.18
CA LEU A 168 7.32 18.25 11.20
C LEU A 168 6.99 17.82 9.79
N TRP A 169 6.83 16.51 9.57
CA TRP A 169 6.48 15.95 8.25
C TRP A 169 5.12 15.26 8.34
N ASP A 170 4.08 15.87 7.74
CA ASP A 170 2.75 15.26 7.66
C ASP A 170 2.55 14.54 6.32
N PHE A 171 2.66 13.20 6.36
CA PHE A 171 2.47 12.34 5.19
C PHE A 171 0.99 11.95 4.95
N ALA A 172 0.04 12.44 5.76
CA ALA A 172 -1.42 12.23 5.72
C ALA A 172 -1.94 10.88 5.25
N GLY A 173 -1.16 9.84 5.50
CA GLY A 173 -1.40 8.49 5.07
C GLY A 173 -1.58 8.27 3.56
N GLN A 174 -0.98 9.13 2.72
CA GLN A 174 -1.04 9.01 1.28
C GLN A 174 -0.04 7.94 0.80
N LEU A 175 -0.46 6.68 0.89
CA LEU A 175 0.39 5.55 0.54
C LEU A 175 0.83 5.54 -0.95
N GLU A 176 0.16 6.31 -1.81
CA GLU A 176 0.55 6.55 -3.20
C GLU A 176 1.92 7.25 -3.36
N PHE A 177 2.34 8.05 -2.38
CA PHE A 177 3.62 8.78 -2.38
C PHE A 177 4.74 8.00 -1.73
N PHE A 178 4.44 6.78 -1.30
CA PHE A 178 5.34 6.00 -0.51
C PHE A 178 6.69 5.65 -1.19
N PRO A 179 6.87 5.62 -2.54
CA PRO A 179 8.21 5.46 -3.11
C PRO A 179 9.13 6.62 -2.71
N ALA A 180 8.60 7.85 -2.68
CA ALA A 180 9.32 9.01 -2.18
C ALA A 180 9.47 8.98 -0.66
N HIS A 181 8.51 8.40 0.08
CA HIS A 181 8.59 8.31 1.54
C HIS A 181 9.71 7.42 2.04
N GLN A 182 10.20 6.45 1.25
CA GLN A 182 11.35 5.64 1.64
C GLN A 182 12.61 6.50 1.91
N LEU A 183 12.74 7.67 1.27
CA LEU A 183 13.80 8.64 1.54
C LEU A 183 13.68 9.28 2.94
N PHE A 184 12.49 9.24 3.55
CA PHE A 184 12.16 9.91 4.82
C PHE A 184 11.88 8.93 5.96
N MET A 185 11.40 7.72 5.64
CA MET A 185 10.91 6.72 6.59
C MET A 185 12.00 5.75 7.08
N ALA A 186 13.24 5.91 6.62
CA ALA A 186 14.38 5.05 6.94
C ALA A 186 15.46 5.74 7.80
N SER A 187 15.14 6.87 8.43
CA SER A 187 16.11 7.60 9.23
C SER A 187 16.00 7.21 10.70
N HIS A 188 17.10 6.71 11.27
CA HIS A 188 17.32 6.70 12.72
C HIS A 188 17.23 8.11 13.33
N MET A 189 17.14 9.15 12.47
CA MET A 189 16.93 10.53 12.87
C MET A 189 15.47 10.99 13.05
N ALA A 190 14.49 10.10 12.85
CA ALA A 190 13.08 10.46 12.90
C ALA A 190 12.37 9.91 14.15
N VAL A 191 11.43 10.70 14.67
CA VAL A 191 10.42 10.23 15.61
C VAL A 191 9.08 10.17 14.87
N TYR A 192 8.49 8.98 14.79
CA TYR A 192 7.23 8.76 14.10
C TYR A 192 6.05 8.93 15.07
N ILE A 193 5.13 9.83 14.76
CA ILE A 193 3.93 10.02 15.56
C ILE A 193 2.77 9.33 14.85
N LEU A 194 2.31 8.20 15.39
CA LEU A 194 1.16 7.47 14.86
C LEU A 194 -0.12 7.94 15.54
N VAL A 195 -0.91 8.70 14.78
CA VAL A 195 -2.18 9.26 15.24
C VAL A 195 -3.33 8.33 14.85
N PHE A 196 -4.19 7.96 15.79
CA PHE A 196 -5.34 7.08 15.54
C PHE A 196 -6.61 7.57 16.23
N ASP A 197 -7.78 7.16 15.70
CA ASP A 197 -9.10 7.55 16.22
C ASP A 197 -9.57 6.55 17.28
N ALA A 198 -9.52 6.94 18.56
CA ALA A 198 -9.93 6.09 19.67
C ALA A 198 -11.45 5.85 19.70
N SER A 199 -12.25 6.73 19.09
CA SER A 199 -13.72 6.56 19.05
C SER A 199 -14.18 5.34 18.23
N LYS A 200 -13.27 4.73 17.46
CA LYS A 200 -13.53 3.55 16.62
C LYS A 200 -13.32 2.22 17.35
N GLY A 201 -12.90 2.24 18.61
CA GLY A 201 -12.72 1.03 19.42
C GLY A 201 -11.40 0.30 19.18
N PHE A 202 -11.08 -0.62 20.11
CA PHE A 202 -9.77 -1.28 20.19
C PHE A 202 -9.38 -2.01 18.91
N LYS A 203 -10.28 -2.83 18.35
CA LYS A 203 -10.00 -3.62 17.14
C LYS A 203 -9.60 -2.74 15.95
N HIS A 204 -10.28 -1.62 15.77
CA HIS A 204 -9.98 -0.68 14.69
C HIS A 204 -8.63 0.00 14.91
N ALA A 205 -8.39 0.53 16.12
CA ALA A 205 -7.12 1.17 16.48
C ALA A 205 -5.95 0.21 16.28
N HIS A 206 -6.05 -1.00 16.81
CA HIS A 206 -5.04 -2.05 16.68
C HIS A 206 -4.74 -2.37 15.22
N ALA A 207 -5.76 -2.62 14.39
CA ALA A 207 -5.58 -2.90 12.97
C ALA A 207 -4.91 -1.74 12.20
N ARG A 208 -5.33 -0.50 12.46
CA ARG A 208 -4.77 0.69 11.78
C ARG A 208 -3.32 0.96 12.20
N ILE A 209 -2.98 0.80 13.47
CA ILE A 209 -1.62 0.97 13.96
C ILE A 209 -0.70 -0.09 13.35
N HIS A 210 -1.13 -1.35 13.27
CA HIS A 210 -0.34 -2.42 12.61
C HIS A 210 -0.05 -2.10 11.16
N VAL A 211 -1.04 -1.61 10.40
CA VAL A 211 -0.82 -1.18 9.00
C VAL A 211 0.33 -0.16 8.90
N TRP A 212 0.39 0.81 9.81
CA TRP A 212 1.46 1.81 9.80
C TRP A 212 2.80 1.27 10.29
N LEU A 213 2.81 0.42 11.31
CA LEU A 213 4.04 -0.21 11.81
C LEU A 213 4.64 -1.17 10.78
N ASP A 214 3.81 -1.96 10.10
CA ASP A 214 4.25 -2.84 9.02
C ASP A 214 4.79 -2.05 7.83
N LEU A 215 4.14 -0.92 7.52
CA LEU A 215 4.63 -0.01 6.49
C LEU A 215 6.00 0.59 6.86
N LEU A 216 6.15 1.08 8.10
CA LEU A 216 7.42 1.57 8.61
C LEU A 216 8.49 0.46 8.54
N LYS A 217 8.16 -0.75 9.00
CA LYS A 217 9.03 -1.92 8.94
C LYS A 217 9.43 -2.30 7.51
N ALA A 218 8.57 -2.05 6.54
CA ALA A 218 8.85 -2.28 5.12
C ALA A 218 9.79 -1.22 4.52
N CYS A 219 9.88 -0.02 5.10
CA CYS A 219 10.84 1.02 4.73
C CYS A 219 12.24 0.82 5.30
N LEU A 220 12.40 -0.02 6.32
CA LEU A 220 13.67 -0.12 7.01
C LEU A 220 14.68 -0.88 6.17
N PRO A 221 15.92 -0.37 6.04
CA PRO A 221 16.99 -1.17 5.49
C PRO A 221 17.10 -2.45 6.32
N TYR A 222 17.24 -3.58 5.64
CA TYR A 222 17.54 -4.85 6.28
C TYR A 222 18.97 -4.78 6.82
N ASN A 223 19.10 -4.28 8.03
CA ASN A 223 20.27 -4.57 8.85
C ASN A 223 19.96 -5.94 9.45
N GLY A 224 20.82 -6.94 9.24
CA GLY A 224 20.63 -8.29 9.82
C GLY A 224 20.42 -8.24 11.34
N ASP A 225 20.29 -9.39 12.01
CA ASP A 225 19.94 -9.50 13.45
C ASP A 225 20.84 -8.74 14.46
N GLY A 226 21.80 -7.94 14.00
CA GLY A 226 22.46 -6.90 14.80
C GLY A 226 21.46 -5.87 15.35
N ALA A 227 21.70 -5.48 16.60
CA ALA A 227 20.94 -4.49 17.34
C ALA A 227 21.03 -3.09 16.69
N ALA A 228 20.26 -2.84 15.64
CA ALA A 228 19.95 -1.48 15.22
C ALA A 228 19.10 -0.82 16.30
N ASP A 229 19.37 0.44 16.60
CA ASP A 229 18.55 1.22 17.55
C ASP A 229 17.06 1.14 17.14
N ALA A 230 16.22 0.79 18.11
CA ALA A 230 14.78 0.69 17.88
C ALA A 230 14.24 2.05 17.42
N ILE A 231 13.41 2.03 16.38
CA ILE A 231 12.86 3.26 15.80
C ILE A 231 11.90 3.90 16.77
N GLN A 232 12.07 5.20 16.96
CA GLN A 232 11.26 5.98 17.87
C GLN A 232 9.86 6.20 17.29
N VAL A 233 8.86 5.59 17.90
CA VAL A 233 7.44 5.73 17.54
C VAL A 233 6.67 6.21 18.78
N ARG A 234 5.75 7.14 18.61
CA ARG A 234 4.84 7.59 19.68
C ARG A 234 3.39 7.46 19.21
N LEU A 235 2.58 6.84 20.04
CA LEU A 235 1.17 6.57 19.75
C LEU A 235 0.31 7.70 20.32
N VAL A 236 -0.49 8.35 19.47
CA VAL A 236 -1.38 9.45 19.86
C VAL A 236 -2.83 9.08 19.54
N ALA A 237 -3.61 8.84 20.58
CA ALA A 237 -5.02 8.58 20.53
C ALA A 237 -5.80 9.90 20.41
N THR A 238 -6.63 10.03 19.38
CA THR A 238 -7.49 11.19 19.16
C THR A 238 -8.95 10.87 19.42
N LYS A 239 -9.73 11.92 19.67
CA LYS A 239 -11.17 11.83 19.95
C LYS A 239 -11.50 10.91 21.13
N THR A 240 -10.63 10.89 22.13
CA THR A 240 -10.82 10.07 23.34
C THR A 240 -12.01 10.57 24.16
N ASP A 241 -12.33 11.86 24.04
CA ASP A 241 -13.54 12.52 24.54
C ASP A 241 -14.83 12.04 23.85
N CYS A 242 -14.73 11.46 22.64
CA CYS A 242 -15.86 10.90 21.90
C CYS A 242 -15.97 9.37 22.01
N ALA A 243 -15.05 8.70 22.70
CA ALA A 243 -15.04 7.25 22.77
C ALA A 243 -16.20 6.74 23.64
N ARG A 244 -16.97 5.78 23.11
CA ARG A 244 -18.11 5.18 23.84
C ARG A 244 -17.69 4.19 24.92
N GLU A 245 -16.47 3.67 24.81
CA GLU A 245 -15.88 2.65 25.66
C GLU A 245 -14.44 3.06 25.96
N ASP A 246 -13.93 2.67 27.14
CA ASP A 246 -12.51 2.78 27.43
C ASP A 246 -11.73 1.87 26.48
N LEU A 247 -10.85 2.47 25.68
CA LEU A 247 -10.02 1.73 24.73
C LEU A 247 -8.98 0.85 25.44
N GLY A 248 -8.71 1.09 26.72
CA GLY A 248 -7.62 0.45 27.43
C GLY A 248 -6.28 0.78 26.76
N LEU A 249 -5.95 2.07 26.61
CA LEU A 249 -4.76 2.53 25.88
C LEU A 249 -3.46 1.85 26.36
N GLN A 250 -3.32 1.60 27.65
CA GLN A 250 -2.17 0.88 28.20
C GLN A 250 -2.14 -0.59 27.75
N HIS A 251 -3.29 -1.25 27.69
CA HIS A 251 -3.39 -2.62 27.19
C HIS A 251 -3.08 -2.69 25.69
N LEU A 252 -3.53 -1.70 24.91
CA LEU A 252 -3.16 -1.56 23.50
C LEU A 252 -1.65 -1.41 23.34
N LEU A 253 -1.02 -0.51 24.11
CA LEU A 253 0.42 -0.31 24.09
C LEU A 253 1.18 -1.59 24.44
N GLN A 254 0.82 -2.27 25.54
CA GLN A 254 1.47 -3.52 25.96
C GLN A 254 1.32 -4.63 24.91
N THR A 255 0.18 -4.69 24.23
CA THR A 255 -0.06 -5.66 23.16
C THR A 255 0.81 -5.36 21.94
N LEU A 256 0.96 -4.08 21.58
CA LEU A 256 1.86 -3.66 20.49
C LEU A 256 3.33 -3.85 20.86
N GLN A 257 3.76 -3.45 22.06
CA GLN A 257 5.13 -3.60 22.56
C GLN A 257 5.58 -5.06 22.58
N ARG A 258 4.72 -5.99 23.03
CA ARG A 258 5.01 -7.43 22.99
C ARG A 258 5.31 -7.93 21.58
N ARG A 259 4.62 -7.39 20.58
CA ARG A 259 4.74 -7.83 19.19
C ARG A 259 5.86 -7.14 18.41
N VAL A 260 6.04 -5.84 18.61
CA VAL A 260 6.92 -5.02 17.76
C VAL A 260 8.06 -4.32 18.51
N GLY A 261 8.12 -4.45 19.84
CA GLY A 261 9.05 -3.73 20.72
C GLY A 261 10.54 -3.99 20.46
N LYS A 262 10.89 -5.10 19.79
CA LYS A 262 12.27 -5.35 19.35
C LYS A 262 12.73 -4.39 18.24
N ARG A 263 11.80 -3.85 17.45
CA ARG A 263 12.10 -3.01 16.28
C ARG A 263 11.67 -1.56 16.46
N PHE A 264 10.65 -1.33 17.29
CA PHE A 264 10.09 -0.01 17.54
C PHE A 264 10.07 0.28 19.03
N ASP A 265 10.61 1.42 19.41
CA ASP A 265 10.41 2.00 20.73
C ASP A 265 9.11 2.79 20.69
N LEU A 266 8.05 2.23 21.29
CA LEU A 266 6.72 2.85 21.36
C LEU A 266 6.58 3.88 22.50
N GLY A 267 7.64 4.11 23.28
CA GLY A 267 7.60 4.87 24.53
C GLY A 267 6.89 4.14 25.66
N SER A 268 6.73 4.82 26.80
CA SER A 268 6.15 4.26 28.03
C SER A 268 4.62 4.34 28.12
N ARG A 269 3.97 5.14 27.27
CA ARG A 269 2.51 5.35 27.25
C ARG A 269 1.99 5.75 25.87
N CYS A 270 0.68 5.58 25.66
CA CYS A 270 -0.04 6.28 24.60
C CYS A 270 -0.48 7.66 25.09
N PHE A 271 -0.37 8.68 24.24
CA PHE A 271 -0.82 10.04 24.54
C PHE A 271 -2.27 10.19 24.07
N ALA A 272 -3.14 10.76 24.89
CA ALA A 272 -4.55 10.98 24.58
C ALA A 272 -4.84 12.46 24.35
N THR A 273 -5.39 12.82 23.19
CA THR A 273 -5.86 14.19 22.95
C THR A 273 -7.31 14.34 23.42
N ARG A 274 -7.54 15.27 24.33
CA ARG A 274 -8.86 15.59 24.91
C ARG A 274 -9.26 17.01 24.51
N TYR A 275 -10.13 17.10 23.50
CA TYR A 275 -10.55 18.41 22.97
C TYR A 275 -11.51 19.16 23.90
N ASP A 276 -12.04 18.47 24.92
CA ASP A 276 -12.83 19.03 26.01
C ASP A 276 -11.96 19.74 27.08
N GLU A 277 -10.64 19.52 27.07
CA GLU A 277 -9.71 20.09 28.06
C GLU A 277 -8.93 21.31 27.51
N PRO A 278 -8.64 22.34 28.33
CA PRO A 278 -7.95 23.57 27.89
C PRO A 278 -6.55 23.35 27.29
N GLY A 279 -5.88 22.24 27.66
CA GLY A 279 -4.56 21.85 27.14
C GLY A 279 -4.59 20.81 26.01
N GLY A 280 -5.78 20.41 25.56
CA GLY A 280 -5.92 19.36 24.54
C GLY A 280 -5.58 17.95 25.02
N GLY A 281 -5.58 17.69 26.33
CA GLY A 281 -5.16 16.43 26.94
C GLY A 281 -3.65 16.32 27.11
N ASP A 282 -3.07 15.20 26.68
CA ASP A 282 -1.65 14.85 26.89
C ASP A 282 -0.65 15.60 25.99
N LEU A 283 -1.05 16.67 25.28
CA LEU A 283 -0.17 17.35 24.31
C LEU A 283 1.08 17.94 24.97
N THR A 284 0.97 18.60 26.13
CA THR A 284 2.14 19.09 26.88
C THR A 284 3.08 17.96 27.29
N ALA A 285 2.51 16.80 27.59
CA ALA A 285 3.21 15.61 28.00
C ALA A 285 3.96 14.97 26.82
N LEU A 286 3.37 15.02 25.62
CA LEU A 286 4.02 14.64 24.36
C LEU A 286 5.17 15.59 24.01
N ASP A 287 5.01 16.90 24.22
CA ASP A 287 6.08 17.88 23.97
C ASP A 287 7.31 17.61 24.83
N ALA A 288 7.10 17.30 26.12
CA ALA A 288 8.17 16.94 27.04
C ALA A 288 8.91 15.64 26.62
N GLU A 289 8.17 14.63 26.16
CA GLU A 289 8.72 13.37 25.66
C GLU A 289 9.58 13.60 24.41
N LEU A 290 9.08 14.35 23.43
CA LEU A 290 9.81 14.66 22.20
C LEU A 290 11.08 15.47 22.50
N TRP A 291 11.02 16.37 23.46
CA TRP A 291 12.19 17.12 23.93
C TRP A 291 13.24 16.20 24.57
N ALA A 292 12.81 15.26 25.40
CA ALA A 292 13.70 14.27 26.02
C ALA A 292 14.41 13.40 24.96
N LEU A 293 13.68 12.92 23.95
CA LEU A 293 14.24 12.16 22.83
C LEU A 293 15.29 12.95 22.04
N ARG A 294 15.06 14.25 21.82
CA ARG A 294 16.06 15.11 21.16
C ARG A 294 17.33 15.20 21.99
N LYS A 295 17.21 15.37 23.31
CA LYS A 295 18.37 15.51 24.23
C LYS A 295 19.19 14.22 24.31
N GLN A 296 18.54 13.06 24.22
CA GLN A 296 19.18 11.74 24.26
C GLN A 296 20.05 11.46 23.02
N GLY A 297 20.05 12.35 22.02
CA GLY A 297 20.99 12.30 20.92
C GLY A 297 20.50 11.37 19.83
N VAL A 298 19.50 11.85 19.10
CA VAL A 298 19.34 11.42 17.72
C VAL A 298 20.53 12.01 16.93
N PRO A 299 21.53 11.22 16.50
CA PRO A 299 22.79 11.75 16.02
C PRO A 299 22.57 12.63 14.78
N TYR A 300 22.91 13.90 14.90
CA TYR A 300 22.84 14.86 13.79
C TYR A 300 24.13 14.74 12.96
N PHE A 301 24.09 13.99 11.86
CA PHE A 301 25.19 14.00 10.90
C PHE A 301 25.28 15.39 10.23
N GLN A 302 26.45 16.03 10.31
CA GLN A 302 26.76 17.19 9.49
C GLN A 302 26.93 16.75 8.03
N VAL A 303 26.01 17.16 7.16
CA VAL A 303 26.14 16.96 5.71
C VAL A 303 27.28 17.87 5.20
N PRO A 304 28.24 17.36 4.40
CA PRO A 304 29.33 18.16 3.84
C PRO A 304 28.81 19.35 3.03
N ARG A 305 29.40 20.53 3.24
CA ARG A 305 28.91 21.83 2.75
C ARG A 305 29.22 22.16 1.29
N HIS A 306 29.70 21.21 0.48
CA HIS A 306 30.22 21.53 -0.84
C HIS A 306 29.75 20.52 -1.88
N GLU A 307 28.46 20.58 -2.20
CA GLU A 307 27.84 20.24 -3.49
C GLU A 307 26.34 20.54 -3.37
N CYS A 308 25.76 21.14 -4.41
CA CYS A 308 24.43 21.76 -4.48
C CYS A 308 23.39 21.27 -3.44
N VAL A 309 23.30 21.96 -2.30
CA VAL A 309 22.22 21.77 -1.31
C VAL A 309 20.98 22.45 -1.85
N LEU A 310 20.20 21.75 -2.69
CA LEU A 310 18.78 22.05 -2.81
C LEU A 310 18.19 22.07 -1.38
N LYS A 311 17.08 22.77 -1.12
CA LYS A 311 16.19 22.40 0.00
C LYS A 311 15.40 21.17 -0.46
N PRO A 312 16.04 19.99 -0.64
CA PRO A 312 15.67 19.03 -1.66
C PRO A 312 14.33 18.40 -1.31
N VAL A 313 14.08 18.27 -0.02
CA VAL A 313 12.99 17.51 0.52
C VAL A 313 11.66 18.28 0.48
N THR A 314 11.65 19.53 0.92
CA THR A 314 10.43 20.36 0.85
C THR A 314 10.04 20.63 -0.60
N TRP A 315 11.02 20.84 -1.48
CA TRP A 315 10.76 21.07 -2.90
C TRP A 315 10.27 19.80 -3.61
N LEU A 316 10.95 18.65 -3.44
CA LEU A 316 10.52 17.38 -4.02
C LEU A 316 9.14 16.96 -3.50
N SER A 317 8.89 17.10 -2.20
CA SER A 317 7.59 16.72 -1.63
C SER A 317 6.46 17.61 -2.13
N LYS A 318 6.69 18.93 -2.27
CA LYS A 318 5.72 19.85 -2.89
C LYS A 318 5.47 19.50 -4.35
N LEU A 319 6.53 19.20 -5.09
CA LEU A 319 6.43 18.81 -6.50
C LEU A 319 5.61 17.53 -6.64
N MET A 320 5.89 16.52 -5.81
CA MET A 320 5.11 15.29 -5.75
C MET A 320 3.65 15.55 -5.39
N ALA A 321 3.40 16.29 -4.31
CA ALA A 321 2.06 16.68 -3.89
C ALA A 321 1.27 17.36 -5.02
N PHE A 322 1.95 18.16 -5.83
CA PHE A 322 1.33 18.88 -6.92
C PHE A 322 1.02 17.99 -8.11
N LEU A 323 2.00 17.21 -8.58
CA LEU A 323 1.81 16.30 -9.71
C LEU A 323 0.86 15.16 -9.38
N LEU A 324 0.91 14.62 -8.16
CA LEU A 324 0.16 13.41 -7.80
C LEU A 324 -1.23 13.71 -7.22
N HIS A 325 -1.65 14.97 -7.13
CA HIS A 325 -2.96 15.32 -6.59
C HIS A 325 -4.11 14.78 -7.46
N PRO A 326 -5.11 14.07 -6.91
CA PRO A 326 -6.12 13.35 -7.71
C PRO A 326 -7.07 14.28 -8.48
N LEU A 327 -7.32 15.49 -7.97
CA LEU A 327 -8.27 16.43 -8.60
C LEU A 327 -7.61 17.44 -9.56
N HIS A 328 -6.34 17.75 -9.30
CA HIS A 328 -5.67 18.94 -9.85
C HIS A 328 -4.25 18.64 -10.34
N GLY A 329 -3.75 17.42 -10.14
CA GLY A 329 -2.43 16.98 -10.56
C GLY A 329 -2.45 16.53 -12.02
N LEU A 330 -1.43 15.77 -12.39
CA LEU A 330 -1.36 15.12 -13.68
C LEU A 330 -2.59 14.26 -13.89
N ARG A 331 -3.32 14.54 -14.96
CA ARG A 331 -4.44 13.70 -15.35
C ARG A 331 -3.90 12.65 -16.30
N MET A 332 -3.81 11.42 -15.82
CA MET A 332 -3.54 10.27 -16.68
C MET A 332 -4.79 9.99 -17.54
N THR A 333 -5.05 10.84 -18.54
CA THR A 333 -6.20 10.65 -19.44
C THR A 333 -5.90 9.52 -20.40
N CYS A 334 -6.79 8.54 -20.45
CA CYS A 334 -6.87 7.68 -21.62
C CYS A 334 -7.85 8.35 -22.59
N ALA A 335 -7.44 8.65 -23.82
CA ALA A 335 -8.42 8.88 -24.87
C ALA A 335 -9.08 7.54 -25.16
N ALA A 336 -10.26 7.28 -24.59
CA ALA A 336 -10.95 6.03 -24.85
C ALA A 336 -11.36 6.03 -26.33
N ASP A 337 -10.66 5.23 -27.14
CA ASP A 337 -11.18 4.78 -28.41
C ASP A 337 -11.65 3.35 -28.22
N ASP A 338 -12.92 3.18 -27.84
CA ASP A 338 -13.58 1.89 -27.62
C ASP A 338 -13.57 1.01 -28.89
N SER A 339 -13.15 1.56 -30.03
CA SER A 339 -13.10 0.85 -31.31
C SER A 339 -11.72 0.26 -31.66
N SER A 340 -10.64 0.75 -31.05
CA SER A 340 -9.29 0.45 -31.53
C SER A 340 -8.61 -0.66 -30.74
N ASP A 341 -8.00 -1.61 -31.45
CA ASP A 341 -7.11 -2.65 -30.92
C ASP A 341 -5.78 -2.08 -30.36
N ARG A 342 -5.67 -0.75 -30.20
CA ARG A 342 -4.43 -0.09 -29.83
C ARG A 342 -4.19 -0.09 -28.32
N THR A 343 -2.95 -0.44 -27.99
CA THR A 343 -2.26 -0.23 -26.72
C THR A 343 -2.57 1.15 -26.13
N PHE A 344 -3.23 1.16 -24.96
CA PHE A 344 -3.51 2.39 -24.23
C PHE A 344 -2.63 2.49 -22.98
N LEU A 345 -1.48 3.14 -23.13
CA LEU A 345 -0.58 3.45 -22.03
C LEU A 345 -0.73 4.93 -21.65
N PRO A 346 -1.35 5.23 -20.49
CA PRO A 346 -1.49 6.60 -20.03
C PRO A 346 -0.11 7.15 -19.72
N GLY A 347 0.26 8.25 -20.37
CA GLY A 347 1.57 8.88 -20.25
C GLY A 347 1.50 10.39 -20.39
N VAL A 348 2.45 11.08 -19.78
CA VAL A 348 2.59 12.54 -19.78
C VAL A 348 4.00 12.93 -20.19
N GLU A 349 4.16 14.12 -20.76
CA GLU A 349 5.46 14.67 -21.15
C GLU A 349 5.95 15.73 -20.15
N GLY A 350 7.24 16.09 -20.23
CA GLY A 350 7.87 17.06 -19.32
C GLY A 350 7.15 18.40 -19.28
N ALA A 351 6.77 18.92 -20.46
CA ALA A 351 6.03 20.17 -20.59
C ALA A 351 4.64 20.12 -19.93
N GLU A 352 3.94 18.98 -19.99
CA GLU A 352 2.65 18.82 -19.31
C GLU A 352 2.81 18.85 -17.79
N ALA A 353 3.82 18.14 -17.28
CA ALA A 353 4.16 18.15 -15.85
C ALA A 353 4.57 19.54 -15.37
N ALA A 354 5.42 20.24 -16.12
CA ALA A 354 5.83 21.62 -15.84
C ALA A 354 4.63 22.60 -15.87
N GLY A 355 3.69 22.41 -16.80
CA GLY A 355 2.45 23.18 -16.87
C GLY A 355 1.56 23.00 -15.64
N VAL A 356 1.44 21.76 -15.13
CA VAL A 356 0.71 21.48 -13.88
C VAL A 356 1.37 22.15 -12.68
N LEU A 357 2.70 22.11 -12.60
CA LEU A 357 3.46 22.77 -11.53
C LEU A 357 3.34 24.30 -11.58
N SER A 358 3.43 24.87 -12.78
CA SER A 358 3.30 26.32 -13.00
C SER A 358 1.92 26.84 -12.58
N CYS A 359 0.85 26.07 -12.84
CA CYS A 359 -0.50 26.37 -12.35
C CYS A 359 -0.64 26.39 -10.82
N ARG A 360 0.41 25.98 -10.08
CA ARG A 360 0.47 25.96 -8.62
C ARG A 360 1.60 26.80 -8.05
N GLY A 361 2.15 27.71 -8.86
CA GLY A 361 3.22 28.61 -8.43
C GLY A 361 4.58 27.94 -8.24
N VAL A 362 4.78 26.73 -8.79
CA VAL A 362 6.11 26.12 -8.89
C VAL A 362 6.59 26.28 -10.31
N TYR A 363 7.49 27.24 -10.50
CA TYR A 363 8.12 27.49 -11.79
C TYR A 363 9.24 26.49 -12.03
N VAL A 364 9.19 25.81 -13.18
CA VAL A 364 10.27 24.98 -13.71
C VAL A 364 10.78 25.69 -14.97
N PRO A 365 12.06 26.11 -15.02
CA PRO A 365 12.61 26.73 -16.21
C PRO A 365 12.50 25.79 -17.42
N VAL A 366 12.29 26.34 -18.62
CA VAL A 366 12.05 25.58 -19.85
C VAL A 366 13.21 24.62 -20.15
N GLU A 367 14.44 25.07 -19.91
CA GLU A 367 15.68 24.29 -20.02
C GLU A 367 15.76 23.08 -19.07
N HIS A 368 14.86 22.98 -18.08
CA HIS A 368 14.82 21.91 -17.10
C HIS A 368 13.55 21.05 -17.19
N GLU A 369 12.60 21.38 -18.09
CA GLU A 369 11.35 20.61 -18.24
C GLU A 369 11.60 19.18 -18.71
N GLU A 370 12.56 18.98 -19.62
CA GLU A 370 12.93 17.63 -20.11
C GLU A 370 13.63 16.80 -19.04
N GLY A 371 14.36 17.44 -18.11
CA GLY A 371 15.05 16.78 -17.01
C GLY A 371 14.13 16.41 -15.84
N LEU A 372 12.93 17.01 -15.76
CA LEU A 372 12.01 16.84 -14.64
C LEU A 372 11.54 15.39 -14.50
N LEU A 373 10.99 14.78 -15.55
CA LEU A 373 10.46 13.42 -15.48
C LEU A 373 11.54 12.35 -15.28
N PRO A 374 12.72 12.39 -15.95
CA PRO A 374 13.86 11.54 -15.60
C PRO A 374 14.27 11.66 -14.13
N PHE A 375 14.30 12.87 -13.58
CA PHE A 375 14.60 13.10 -12.18
C PHE A 375 13.56 12.41 -11.27
N LEU A 376 12.26 12.54 -11.56
CA LEU A 376 11.21 11.85 -10.79
C LEU A 376 11.23 10.33 -10.94
N ALA A 377 11.61 9.84 -12.12
CA ALA A 377 11.77 8.41 -12.37
C ALA A 377 12.92 7.80 -11.55
N SER A 378 13.96 8.59 -11.24
CA SER A 378 15.04 8.15 -10.35
C SER A 378 14.59 7.84 -8.92
N PHE A 379 13.44 8.38 -8.50
CA PHE A 379 12.79 8.09 -7.21
C PHE A 379 11.73 6.98 -7.29
N GLY A 380 11.57 6.32 -8.44
CA GLY A 380 10.61 5.24 -8.63
C GLY A 380 9.14 5.68 -8.59
N VAL A 381 8.87 6.98 -8.78
CA VAL A 381 7.50 7.53 -8.77
C VAL A 381 6.81 7.36 -10.12
N CYS A 382 7.58 7.44 -11.20
CA CYS A 382 7.16 7.22 -12.57
C CYS A 382 8.21 6.41 -13.34
N PHE A 383 7.86 5.95 -14.53
CA PHE A 383 8.82 5.36 -15.46
C PHE A 383 8.45 5.70 -16.90
N ARG A 384 9.45 5.60 -17.78
CA ARG A 384 9.35 5.97 -19.18
C ARG A 384 8.57 4.91 -19.97
N LEU A 385 7.60 5.32 -20.77
CA LEU A 385 6.82 4.44 -21.65
C LEU A 385 7.46 4.31 -23.03
N ASP A 386 7.60 5.45 -23.70
CA ASP A 386 8.11 5.62 -25.05
C ASP A 386 8.56 7.08 -25.26
N GLY A 387 9.65 7.29 -26.01
CA GLY A 387 10.17 8.64 -26.27
C GLY A 387 10.39 9.45 -24.98
N GLN A 388 9.67 10.59 -24.86
CA GLN A 388 9.69 11.47 -23.68
C GLN A 388 8.47 11.32 -22.76
N ARG A 389 7.65 10.29 -22.98
CA ARG A 389 6.41 10.06 -22.22
C ARG A 389 6.68 9.17 -21.01
N TYR A 390 6.15 9.57 -19.86
CA TYR A 390 6.26 8.85 -18.60
C TYR A 390 4.88 8.52 -18.05
N THR A 391 4.78 7.38 -17.37
CA THR A 391 3.56 6.99 -16.64
C THR A 391 3.79 7.08 -15.14
N PHE A 392 2.74 7.45 -14.41
CA PHE A 392 2.72 7.50 -12.95
C PHE A 392 1.78 6.40 -12.44
N PRO A 393 2.29 5.20 -12.09
CA PRO A 393 1.44 4.05 -11.77
C PRO A 393 0.48 4.30 -10.61
N ALA A 394 0.86 5.15 -9.65
CA ALA A 394 0.04 5.55 -8.52
C ALA A 394 -1.17 6.41 -8.92
N LEU A 395 -1.07 7.16 -10.03
CA LEU A 395 -2.14 8.03 -10.56
C LEU A 395 -3.03 7.37 -11.60
N LEU A 396 -2.68 6.16 -12.02
CA LEU A 396 -3.50 5.47 -12.99
C LEU A 396 -4.91 5.28 -12.41
N PRO A 397 -5.98 5.53 -13.18
CA PRO A 397 -7.31 5.14 -12.78
C PRO A 397 -7.40 3.61 -12.77
N ARG A 398 -8.24 3.03 -11.89
CA ARG A 398 -8.59 1.61 -11.98
C ARG A 398 -9.55 1.45 -13.16
N LYS A 399 -9.08 0.90 -14.28
CA LYS A 399 -9.89 0.66 -15.47
C LYS A 399 -10.01 -0.83 -15.75
N ARG A 400 -11.20 -1.25 -16.20
CA ARG A 400 -11.40 -2.64 -16.66
C ARG A 400 -10.53 -2.88 -17.89
N VAL A 401 -9.93 -4.06 -17.97
CA VAL A 401 -9.26 -4.52 -19.20
C VAL A 401 -10.31 -4.62 -20.30
N HIS A 402 -9.95 -4.20 -21.52
CA HIS A 402 -10.86 -4.23 -22.66
C HIS A 402 -11.35 -5.67 -22.94
N GLY A 403 -12.65 -5.83 -23.24
CA GLY A 403 -13.30 -7.14 -23.41
C GLY A 403 -12.58 -8.05 -24.40
N LYS A 404 -12.21 -7.51 -25.58
CA LYS A 404 -11.44 -8.25 -26.61
C LYS A 404 -10.09 -8.78 -26.12
N ILE A 405 -9.39 -8.06 -25.24
CA ILE A 405 -8.11 -8.54 -24.67
C ILE A 405 -8.38 -9.72 -23.75
N VAL A 406 -9.41 -9.60 -22.90
CA VAL A 406 -9.85 -10.68 -21.99
C VAL A 406 -10.30 -11.92 -22.78
N GLU A 407 -11.09 -11.73 -23.84
CA GLU A 407 -11.52 -12.80 -24.73
C GLU A 407 -10.33 -13.53 -25.38
N ARG A 408 -9.33 -12.80 -25.88
CA ARG A 408 -8.11 -13.41 -26.45
C ARG A 408 -7.30 -14.17 -25.41
N LEU A 409 -7.12 -13.60 -24.22
CA LEU A 409 -6.46 -14.27 -23.09
C LEU A 409 -7.17 -15.59 -22.77
N ASN A 410 -8.49 -15.55 -22.59
CA ASN A 410 -9.27 -16.73 -22.22
C ASN A 410 -9.30 -17.77 -23.35
N ALA A 411 -9.50 -17.36 -24.60
CA ALA A 411 -9.45 -18.26 -25.75
C ALA A 411 -8.08 -18.95 -25.85
N ARG A 412 -7.00 -18.24 -25.55
CA ARG A 412 -5.65 -18.82 -25.55
C ARG A 412 -5.42 -19.76 -24.37
N ALA A 413 -5.96 -19.44 -23.21
CA ALA A 413 -5.93 -20.33 -22.04
C ALA A 413 -6.68 -21.64 -22.31
N ASP A 414 -7.82 -21.57 -23.01
CA ASP A 414 -8.63 -22.74 -23.36
C ASP A 414 -7.97 -23.60 -24.46
N ALA A 415 -7.36 -22.97 -25.47
CA ALA A 415 -6.79 -23.66 -26.63
C ALA A 415 -5.60 -24.59 -26.32
N HIS A 416 -4.81 -24.30 -25.29
CA HIS A 416 -3.59 -25.07 -25.02
C HIS A 416 -3.82 -26.31 -24.15
N GLY A 417 -5.02 -26.50 -23.58
CA GLY A 417 -5.27 -27.57 -22.60
C GLY A 417 -4.39 -27.50 -21.33
N ALA A 418 -3.39 -26.63 -21.32
CA ALA A 418 -2.38 -26.45 -20.29
C ALA A 418 -2.88 -25.65 -19.07
N GLY A 419 -4.13 -25.17 -19.13
CA GLY A 419 -4.67 -24.28 -18.11
C GLY A 419 -3.94 -22.94 -18.06
N ILE A 420 -4.41 -22.07 -17.19
CA ILE A 420 -3.70 -20.82 -16.88
C ILE A 420 -2.52 -21.16 -15.98
N ALA A 421 -1.30 -20.86 -16.43
CA ALA A 421 -0.12 -20.93 -15.59
C ALA A 421 0.00 -19.62 -14.79
N GLY A 422 -0.68 -19.57 -13.65
CA GLY A 422 -0.65 -18.41 -12.76
C GLY A 422 -0.06 -18.72 -11.39
N ARG A 423 0.54 -17.71 -10.77
CA ARG A 423 0.88 -17.70 -9.36
C ARG A 423 0.27 -16.50 -8.67
N ARG A 424 -0.20 -16.72 -7.45
CA ARG A 424 -0.62 -15.69 -6.51
C ARG A 424 0.43 -15.54 -5.44
N LEU A 425 0.90 -14.31 -5.25
CA LEU A 425 1.69 -13.90 -4.09
C LEU A 425 0.75 -13.24 -3.07
N GLN A 426 0.73 -13.76 -1.85
CA GLN A 426 -0.16 -13.32 -0.79
C GLN A 426 0.62 -13.16 0.51
N CYS A 427 0.29 -12.18 1.35
CA CYS A 427 0.90 -12.07 2.68
C CYS A 427 0.56 -13.28 3.55
N LEU A 428 1.59 -13.82 4.23
CA LEU A 428 1.47 -14.95 5.15
C LEU A 428 0.62 -14.59 6.37
N ASP A 429 0.98 -13.48 7.03
CA ASP A 429 0.26 -12.95 8.19
C ASP A 429 -1.01 -12.21 7.71
N GLU A 430 -2.15 -12.50 8.35
CA GLU A 430 -3.43 -11.85 8.02
C GLU A 430 -3.44 -10.34 8.29
N LEU A 431 -2.53 -9.89 9.15
CA LEU A 431 -2.37 -8.48 9.50
C LEU A 431 -1.38 -7.75 8.58
N GLN A 432 -0.57 -8.49 7.82
CA GLN A 432 0.29 -7.92 6.78
C GLN A 432 -0.52 -7.64 5.50
N PHE A 433 -0.10 -6.63 4.75
CA PHE A 433 -0.69 -6.26 3.47
C PHE A 433 0.40 -5.90 2.47
N LEU A 434 0.16 -6.11 1.18
CA LEU A 434 1.05 -5.61 0.14
C LEU A 434 1.01 -4.06 0.12
N PRO A 435 2.15 -3.37 0.33
CA PRO A 435 2.20 -1.92 0.28
C PRO A 435 1.67 -1.41 -1.07
N PRO A 436 0.96 -0.27 -1.16
CA PRO A 436 0.35 0.15 -2.43
C PRO A 436 1.39 0.49 -3.51
N THR A 437 2.64 0.70 -3.09
CA THR A 437 3.82 0.91 -3.92
C THR A 437 4.42 -0.36 -4.49
N CYS A 438 3.98 -1.53 -4.04
CA CYS A 438 4.33 -2.78 -4.69
C CYS A 438 3.96 -2.75 -6.18
N TRP A 439 2.83 -2.13 -6.51
CA TRP A 439 2.35 -2.04 -7.88
C TRP A 439 3.28 -1.21 -8.78
N PRO A 440 3.60 0.07 -8.47
CA PRO A 440 4.60 0.84 -9.19
C PRO A 440 5.94 0.11 -9.37
N ALA A 441 6.46 -0.51 -8.30
CA ALA A 441 7.74 -1.20 -8.33
C ALA A 441 7.73 -2.40 -9.30
N VAL A 442 6.71 -3.24 -9.18
CA VAL A 442 6.55 -4.44 -10.02
C VAL A 442 6.29 -4.06 -11.47
N VAL A 443 5.37 -3.13 -11.73
CA VAL A 443 4.94 -2.83 -13.10
C VAL A 443 6.02 -2.12 -13.91
N LYS A 444 6.88 -1.32 -13.26
CA LYS A 444 8.08 -0.75 -13.88
C LYS A 444 8.99 -1.85 -14.43
N GLU A 445 9.39 -2.80 -13.58
CA GLU A 445 10.33 -3.85 -13.98
C GLU A 445 9.72 -4.80 -15.02
N LEU A 446 8.44 -5.13 -14.90
CA LEU A 446 7.74 -5.93 -15.92
C LEU A 446 7.65 -5.19 -17.25
N PHE A 447 7.37 -3.88 -17.24
CA PHE A 447 7.31 -3.09 -18.47
C PHE A 447 8.66 -3.07 -19.20
N ASP A 448 9.77 -2.90 -18.47
CA ASP A 448 11.12 -2.95 -19.02
C ASP A 448 11.42 -4.31 -19.68
N VAL A 449 11.02 -5.41 -19.04
CA VAL A 449 11.16 -6.77 -19.59
C VAL A 449 10.31 -6.97 -20.85
N VAL A 450 9.08 -6.47 -20.86
CA VAL A 450 8.22 -6.51 -22.05
C VAL A 450 8.89 -5.77 -23.21
N LYS A 451 9.46 -4.58 -22.97
CA LYS A 451 10.16 -3.80 -23.99
C LYS A 451 11.42 -4.50 -24.50
N GLU A 452 12.22 -5.07 -23.61
CA GLU A 452 13.46 -5.76 -23.98
C GLU A 452 13.22 -7.01 -24.83
N LEU A 453 12.08 -7.69 -24.62
CA LEU A 453 11.64 -8.84 -25.43
C LEU A 453 10.80 -8.45 -26.65
N ASN A 454 10.77 -7.17 -27.02
CA ASN A 454 9.95 -6.65 -28.12
C ASN A 454 8.44 -6.99 -28.00
N GLY A 455 7.96 -7.18 -26.78
CA GLY A 455 6.54 -7.37 -26.49
C GLY A 455 5.75 -6.06 -26.59
N ASP A 456 4.43 -6.20 -26.74
CA ASP A 456 3.49 -5.09 -26.85
C ASP A 456 2.65 -4.98 -25.55
N PRO A 457 2.91 -3.98 -24.70
CA PRO A 457 2.07 -3.74 -23.54
C PRO A 457 0.66 -3.37 -23.98
N LEU A 458 -0.38 -4.14 -23.68
CA LEU A 458 -1.74 -3.90 -24.17
C LEU A 458 -2.58 -3.04 -23.22
N HIS A 459 -2.35 -3.19 -21.91
CA HIS A 459 -3.14 -2.51 -20.88
C HIS A 459 -2.28 -2.14 -19.68
N LEU A 460 -2.45 -0.91 -19.19
CA LEU A 460 -1.83 -0.44 -17.94
C LEU A 460 -2.82 0.43 -17.15
N SER A 461 -3.13 0.03 -15.93
CA SER A 461 -4.04 0.75 -15.03
C SER A 461 -3.70 0.49 -13.56
N LYS A 462 -4.43 1.09 -12.61
CA LYS A 462 -4.19 0.86 -11.17
C LYS A 462 -4.33 -0.61 -10.82
N GLY A 463 -3.20 -1.26 -10.50
CA GLY A 463 -3.15 -2.66 -10.11
C GLY A 463 -3.43 -3.65 -11.24
N MET A 464 -3.35 -3.30 -12.53
CA MET A 464 -3.47 -4.26 -13.63
C MET A 464 -2.56 -3.90 -14.80
N PHE A 465 -1.89 -4.92 -15.34
CA PHE A 465 -1.01 -4.84 -16.50
C PHE A 465 -1.21 -6.08 -17.37
N VAL A 466 -1.26 -5.87 -18.69
CA VAL A 466 -1.33 -6.95 -19.69
C VAL A 466 -0.38 -6.59 -20.82
N ALA A 467 0.40 -7.57 -21.28
CA ALA A 467 1.27 -7.46 -22.44
C ALA A 467 1.14 -8.71 -23.32
N LYS A 468 1.24 -8.50 -24.64
CA LYS A 468 1.43 -9.57 -25.62
C LYS A 468 2.94 -9.76 -25.80
N MET A 469 3.44 -10.95 -25.49
CA MET A 469 4.87 -11.27 -25.59
C MET A 469 5.23 -11.92 -26.91
N SER A 470 4.29 -12.65 -27.50
CA SER A 470 4.37 -13.24 -28.83
C SER A 470 2.97 -13.41 -29.39
N ASP A 471 2.82 -13.93 -30.61
CA ASP A 471 1.49 -14.24 -31.15
C ASP A 471 0.68 -15.20 -30.28
N ASN A 472 1.39 -15.97 -29.47
CA ASN A 472 0.83 -17.10 -28.73
C ASN A 472 0.97 -16.97 -27.22
N GLY A 473 1.67 -15.94 -26.73
CA GLY A 473 2.04 -15.74 -25.34
C GLY A 473 1.62 -14.36 -24.84
N TYR A 474 0.94 -14.35 -23.69
CA TYR A 474 0.57 -13.14 -22.98
C TYR A 474 1.11 -13.18 -21.55
N LEU A 475 1.49 -12.01 -21.06
CA LEU A 475 1.82 -11.78 -19.67
C LEU A 475 0.77 -10.86 -19.06
N ALA A 476 0.23 -11.23 -17.91
CA ALA A 476 -0.71 -10.43 -17.17
C ALA A 476 -0.35 -10.42 -15.69
N THR A 477 -0.51 -9.27 -15.04
CA THR A 477 -0.42 -9.20 -13.58
C THR A 477 -1.50 -8.28 -13.04
N CYS A 478 -2.01 -8.61 -11.86
CA CYS A 478 -2.94 -7.74 -11.17
C CYS A 478 -2.83 -7.80 -9.64
N VAL A 479 -3.07 -6.66 -9.01
CA VAL A 479 -3.27 -6.54 -7.57
C VAL A 479 -4.76 -6.57 -7.28
N THR A 480 -5.19 -7.59 -6.55
CA THR A 480 -6.57 -7.77 -6.13
C THR A 480 -6.67 -7.66 -4.62
N ASP A 481 -7.79 -7.13 -4.11
CA ASP A 481 -8.02 -7.09 -2.67
C ASP A 481 -8.92 -8.27 -2.31
N VAL A 482 -8.31 -9.35 -1.84
CA VAL A 482 -9.03 -10.55 -1.38
C VAL A 482 -8.99 -10.55 0.15
N LYS A 483 -10.16 -10.43 0.79
CA LYS A 483 -10.31 -10.46 2.26
C LYS A 483 -9.36 -9.48 2.98
N HIS A 484 -9.13 -8.28 2.43
CA HIS A 484 -8.21 -7.25 2.95
C HIS A 484 -6.71 -7.56 2.87
N ARG A 485 -6.29 -8.65 2.22
CA ARG A 485 -4.88 -9.08 2.17
C ARG A 485 -4.09 -8.66 0.95
N ARG A 486 -4.63 -7.78 0.09
CA ARG A 486 -4.01 -7.31 -1.18
C ARG A 486 -3.05 -8.33 -1.79
N VAL A 487 -3.53 -9.19 -2.66
CA VAL A 487 -2.71 -10.23 -3.30
C VAL A 487 -2.22 -9.74 -4.67
N LEU A 488 -1.09 -10.28 -5.12
CA LEU A 488 -0.52 -10.01 -6.43
C LEU A 488 -0.54 -11.28 -7.26
N ASP A 489 -1.36 -11.27 -8.31
CA ASP A 489 -1.46 -12.36 -9.27
C ASP A 489 -0.52 -12.09 -10.45
N VAL A 490 0.24 -13.10 -10.84
CA VAL A 490 1.13 -13.12 -12.01
C VAL A 490 0.70 -14.28 -12.87
N VAL A 491 0.34 -13.99 -14.11
CA VAL A 491 -0.30 -14.93 -15.03
C VAL A 491 0.41 -14.91 -16.36
N ALA A 492 0.90 -16.06 -16.81
CA ALA A 492 1.32 -16.27 -18.17
C ALA A 492 0.27 -17.13 -18.89
N VAL A 493 -0.13 -16.71 -20.09
CA VAL A 493 -1.08 -17.45 -20.93
C VAL A 493 -0.43 -17.80 -22.25
N GLY A 494 -0.38 -19.10 -22.58
CA GLY A 494 0.25 -19.60 -23.79
C GLY A 494 1.01 -20.90 -23.52
N ALA A 495 1.69 -21.42 -24.54
CA ALA A 495 2.51 -22.63 -24.41
C ALA A 495 3.85 -22.38 -23.69
N ASP A 496 4.24 -21.12 -23.52
CA ASP A 496 5.51 -20.71 -22.95
C ASP A 496 5.39 -20.58 -21.41
N SER A 497 5.65 -21.68 -20.70
CA SER A 497 5.75 -21.69 -19.24
C SER A 497 6.95 -20.89 -18.72
N PHE A 498 7.99 -20.71 -19.54
CA PHE A 498 9.18 -19.96 -19.18
C PHE A 498 8.90 -18.47 -18.98
N LEU A 499 7.94 -17.92 -19.72
CA LEU A 499 7.45 -16.56 -19.50
C LEU A 499 6.96 -16.34 -18.05
N LEU A 500 6.35 -17.35 -17.43
CA LEU A 500 5.96 -17.27 -16.02
C LEU A 500 7.20 -17.24 -15.10
N HIS A 501 8.22 -18.04 -15.38
CA HIS A 501 9.46 -18.06 -14.60
C HIS A 501 10.16 -16.70 -14.62
N LEU A 502 10.30 -16.11 -15.81
CA LEU A 502 10.84 -14.76 -15.98
C LEU A 502 10.02 -13.70 -15.26
N ALA A 503 8.70 -13.71 -15.44
CA ALA A 503 7.83 -12.75 -14.77
C ALA A 503 7.88 -12.88 -13.24
N MET A 504 7.91 -14.10 -12.72
CA MET A 504 8.02 -14.36 -11.28
C MET A 504 9.37 -13.90 -10.74
N LEU A 505 10.49 -14.16 -11.43
CA LEU A 505 11.80 -13.65 -11.04
C LEU A 505 11.79 -12.12 -10.91
N VAL A 506 11.25 -11.44 -11.92
CA VAL A 506 11.19 -9.97 -11.96
C VAL A 506 10.32 -9.42 -10.84
N VAL A 507 9.14 -10.01 -10.62
CA VAL A 507 8.21 -9.61 -9.56
C VAL A 507 8.82 -9.84 -8.18
N VAL A 508 9.37 -11.02 -7.93
CA VAL A 508 9.97 -11.40 -6.64
C VAL A 508 11.20 -10.53 -6.36
N ASP A 509 12.06 -10.29 -7.34
CA ASP A 509 13.22 -9.42 -7.19
C ASP A 509 12.82 -7.96 -6.91
N ALA A 510 11.82 -7.43 -7.62
CA ALA A 510 11.30 -6.08 -7.37
C ALA A 510 10.73 -5.95 -5.94
N LEU A 511 9.95 -6.93 -5.49
CA LEU A 511 9.41 -6.96 -4.14
C LEU A 511 10.49 -7.14 -3.08
N HIS A 512 11.48 -8.00 -3.32
CA HIS A 512 12.59 -8.23 -2.40
C HIS A 512 13.46 -6.97 -2.24
N LYS A 513 13.80 -6.32 -3.35
CA LYS A 513 14.59 -5.09 -3.36
C LYS A 513 13.90 -3.97 -2.58
N GLN A 514 12.58 -3.84 -2.72
CA GLN A 514 11.84 -2.72 -2.15
C GLN A 514 11.20 -3.00 -0.78
N PHE A 515 10.92 -4.26 -0.46
CA PHE A 515 10.25 -4.69 0.77
C PHE A 515 10.86 -5.99 1.33
N PRO A 516 12.15 -6.00 1.69
CA PRO A 516 12.85 -7.23 2.09
C PRO A 516 12.25 -7.93 3.33
N SER A 517 11.50 -7.18 4.15
CA SER A 517 10.83 -7.68 5.37
C SER A 517 9.45 -8.31 5.13
N LEU A 518 8.93 -8.23 3.90
CA LEU A 518 7.64 -8.77 3.51
C LEU A 518 7.68 -10.31 3.51
N ARG A 519 6.66 -10.94 4.10
CA ARG A 519 6.53 -12.40 4.16
C ARG A 519 5.36 -12.84 3.30
N LEU A 520 5.68 -13.43 2.16
CA LEU A 520 4.71 -13.86 1.16
C LEU A 520 4.62 -15.38 1.07
N GLN A 521 3.43 -15.90 0.83
CA GLN A 521 3.20 -17.24 0.33
C GLN A 521 2.92 -17.21 -1.16
N LYS A 522 3.36 -18.27 -1.84
CA LYS A 522 3.05 -18.52 -3.26
C LYS A 522 1.95 -19.57 -3.36
N ARG A 523 0.90 -19.26 -4.13
CA ARG A 523 -0.19 -20.17 -4.45
C ARG A 523 -0.28 -20.35 -5.97
N CYS A 524 -0.69 -21.53 -6.43
CA CYS A 524 -1.08 -21.79 -7.80
C CYS A 524 -2.44 -21.15 -8.05
N LEU A 525 -2.54 -20.42 -9.16
CA LEU A 525 -3.80 -19.87 -9.65
C LEU A 525 -4.31 -20.78 -10.78
N LEU A 526 -5.49 -21.36 -10.59
CA LEU A 526 -6.09 -22.33 -11.51
C LEU A 526 -7.48 -21.85 -11.94
N ILE A 527 -7.92 -22.22 -13.15
CA ILE A 527 -9.34 -22.04 -13.52
C ILE A 527 -10.19 -22.95 -12.64
N ALA A 528 -11.25 -22.40 -12.03
CA ALA A 528 -12.14 -23.16 -11.18
C ALA A 528 -13.00 -24.12 -12.01
N GLY A 529 -13.09 -25.37 -11.57
CA GLY A 529 -14.09 -26.32 -12.04
C GLY A 529 -15.48 -26.03 -11.46
N ALA A 530 -16.53 -26.64 -12.01
CA ALA A 530 -17.90 -26.47 -11.53
C ALA A 530 -18.08 -26.83 -10.04
N ASP A 531 -17.30 -27.79 -9.56
CA ASP A 531 -17.37 -28.32 -8.18
C ASP A 531 -16.40 -27.61 -7.20
N ASP A 532 -15.70 -26.56 -7.64
CA ASP A 532 -14.79 -25.82 -6.76
C ASP A 532 -15.54 -24.86 -5.81
N HIS A 533 -15.72 -25.29 -4.56
CA HIS A 533 -16.40 -24.50 -3.52
C HIS A 533 -15.70 -23.18 -3.14
N GLU A 534 -14.40 -23.06 -3.42
CA GLU A 534 -13.59 -21.86 -3.13
C GLU A 534 -13.34 -20.99 -4.36
N ARG A 535 -14.20 -21.11 -5.37
CA ARG A 535 -14.11 -20.28 -6.57
C ARG A 535 -14.23 -18.79 -6.23
N GLU A 536 -13.36 -18.00 -6.80
CA GLU A 536 -13.37 -16.55 -6.73
C GLU A 536 -13.36 -15.97 -8.15
N HIS A 537 -14.02 -14.84 -8.35
CA HIS A 537 -14.06 -14.21 -9.66
C HIS A 537 -12.78 -13.40 -9.90
N HIS A 538 -11.93 -13.84 -10.83
CA HIS A 538 -10.67 -13.17 -11.12
C HIS A 538 -10.89 -11.84 -11.85
N VAL A 539 -10.41 -10.74 -11.26
CA VAL A 539 -10.70 -9.37 -11.73
C VAL A 539 -10.24 -9.12 -13.17
N LEU A 540 -9.07 -9.65 -13.54
CA LEU A 540 -8.48 -9.50 -14.89
C LEU A 540 -9.09 -10.47 -15.91
N LEU A 541 -9.04 -11.77 -15.64
CA LEU A 541 -9.50 -12.83 -16.55
C LEU A 541 -11.02 -12.88 -16.71
N LYS A 542 -11.80 -12.29 -15.80
CA LYS A 542 -13.28 -12.38 -15.78
C LYS A 542 -13.79 -13.81 -15.78
N ARG A 543 -13.04 -14.71 -15.14
CA ARG A 543 -13.38 -16.12 -14.97
C ARG A 543 -13.26 -16.49 -13.51
N ASP A 544 -13.99 -17.54 -13.14
CA ASP A 544 -13.85 -18.14 -11.83
C ASP A 544 -12.52 -18.88 -11.76
N VAL A 545 -11.74 -18.57 -10.74
CA VAL A 545 -10.45 -19.18 -10.45
C VAL A 545 -10.49 -19.78 -9.05
N THR A 546 -9.59 -20.71 -8.79
CA THR A 546 -9.33 -21.26 -7.47
C THR A 546 -7.85 -21.12 -7.19
N THR A 547 -7.48 -20.95 -5.92
CA THR A 547 -6.07 -20.90 -5.53
C THR A 547 -5.70 -22.08 -4.66
N ARG A 548 -4.59 -22.72 -4.96
CA ARG A 548 -4.05 -23.84 -4.17
C ARG A 548 -2.69 -23.45 -3.64
N ALA A 549 -2.40 -23.75 -2.39
CA ALA A 549 -1.05 -23.57 -1.91
C ALA A 549 -0.07 -24.49 -2.65
N VAL A 550 1.17 -24.06 -2.72
CA VAL A 550 2.24 -24.77 -3.40
C VAL A 550 3.39 -24.86 -2.44
N HIS A 551 3.75 -26.09 -2.07
CA HIS A 551 4.97 -26.31 -1.31
C HIS A 551 6.14 -26.13 -2.28
N THR A 552 7.02 -25.18 -1.99
CA THR A 552 8.20 -24.93 -2.83
C THR A 552 9.45 -25.11 -2.01
N ALA A 553 10.28 -26.07 -2.42
CA ALA A 553 11.60 -26.28 -1.84
C ALA A 553 12.67 -25.71 -2.77
N VAL A 554 13.65 -25.00 -2.22
CA VAL A 554 14.83 -24.55 -2.98
C VAL A 554 15.70 -25.78 -3.28
N LYS A 555 16.13 -25.93 -4.54
CA LYS A 555 17.07 -27.00 -4.89
C LYS A 555 18.44 -26.65 -4.32
N SER A 556 19.04 -27.59 -3.59
CA SER A 556 20.47 -27.54 -3.26
C SER A 556 21.23 -27.63 -4.58
N THR A 557 21.93 -26.57 -5.03
CA THR A 557 23.18 -26.67 -5.81
C THR A 557 23.68 -25.33 -6.38
N SER A 558 25.01 -25.18 -6.35
CA SER A 558 25.80 -24.31 -7.24
C SER A 558 25.87 -24.85 -8.68
N GLU A 559 25.75 -26.17 -8.87
CA GLU A 559 25.82 -26.84 -10.18
C GLU A 559 24.63 -26.52 -11.12
N ALA A 560 23.43 -26.29 -10.59
CA ALA A 560 22.25 -25.96 -11.40
C ALA A 560 22.37 -24.60 -12.10
N LEU A 561 22.99 -23.62 -11.42
CA LEU A 561 23.18 -22.27 -11.95
C LEU A 561 24.27 -22.23 -13.03
N GLU A 562 25.31 -23.06 -12.92
CA GLU A 562 26.37 -23.18 -13.94
C GLU A 562 25.87 -23.80 -15.25
N ARG A 563 24.77 -24.55 -15.20
CA ARG A 563 24.17 -25.25 -16.34
C ARG A 563 22.77 -24.76 -16.69
N LEU A 564 22.46 -23.48 -16.46
CA LEU A 564 21.23 -22.87 -16.98
C LEU A 564 21.24 -22.86 -18.51
N THR A 565 20.93 -24.01 -19.12
CA THR A 565 20.75 -24.19 -20.55
C THR A 565 19.35 -23.73 -20.92
N ALA A 566 19.20 -23.10 -22.09
CA ALA A 566 17.89 -22.70 -22.59
C ALA A 566 16.97 -23.93 -22.68
N PRO A 567 15.81 -23.94 -22.00
CA PRO A 567 14.87 -25.05 -22.12
C PRO A 567 14.42 -25.20 -23.57
N ALA A 568 14.13 -26.44 -23.98
CA ALA A 568 13.67 -26.70 -25.35
C ALA A 568 12.39 -25.89 -25.67
N GLY A 569 12.43 -25.12 -26.76
CA GLY A 569 11.31 -24.27 -27.19
C GLY A 569 11.28 -22.85 -26.61
N VAL A 570 12.21 -22.50 -25.71
CA VAL A 570 12.36 -21.12 -25.21
C VAL A 570 13.23 -20.31 -26.17
N ALA A 571 12.81 -19.07 -26.48
CA ALA A 571 13.62 -18.22 -27.35
C ALA A 571 14.95 -17.86 -26.66
N PRO A 572 16.10 -17.89 -27.37
CA PRO A 572 17.40 -17.58 -26.78
C PRO A 572 17.45 -16.22 -26.07
N GLU A 573 16.77 -15.21 -26.62
CA GLU A 573 16.68 -13.86 -26.04
C GLU A 573 15.96 -13.85 -24.69
N GLN A 574 14.87 -14.62 -24.55
CA GLN A 574 14.14 -14.76 -23.28
C GLN A 574 15.02 -15.41 -22.22
N HIS A 575 15.72 -16.48 -22.59
CA HIS A 575 16.62 -17.19 -21.67
C HIS A 575 17.81 -16.33 -21.25
N GLN A 576 18.44 -15.63 -22.20
CA GLN A 576 19.54 -14.72 -21.90
C GLN A 576 19.10 -13.57 -20.99
N LEU A 577 17.91 -13.01 -21.22
CA LEU A 577 17.34 -11.99 -20.35
C LEU A 577 17.09 -12.54 -18.95
N TYR A 578 16.53 -13.73 -18.84
CA TYR A 578 16.32 -14.39 -17.56
C TYR A 578 17.62 -14.55 -16.77
N VAL A 579 18.65 -15.13 -17.38
CA VAL A 579 19.96 -15.31 -16.75
C VAL A 579 20.55 -13.98 -16.32
N ARG A 580 20.51 -12.96 -17.19
CA ARG A 580 21.01 -11.61 -16.86
C ARG A 580 20.27 -10.99 -15.68
N ARG A 581 18.94 -11.12 -15.63
CA ARG A 581 18.12 -10.60 -14.52
C ARG A 581 18.38 -11.37 -13.23
N LEU A 582 18.59 -12.68 -13.32
CA LEU A 582 18.95 -13.51 -12.18
C LEU A 582 20.30 -13.06 -11.61
N GLU A 583 21.32 -12.88 -12.45
CA GLU A 583 22.65 -12.40 -12.05
C GLU A 583 22.63 -10.99 -11.41
N GLN A 584 21.73 -10.12 -11.86
CA GLN A 584 21.55 -8.78 -11.30
C GLN A 584 20.66 -8.76 -10.04
N SER A 585 20.05 -9.89 -9.70
CA SER A 585 19.20 -10.02 -8.52
C SER A 585 20.05 -10.19 -7.27
N LYS A 586 19.55 -9.69 -6.13
CA LYS A 586 20.15 -9.97 -4.82
C LYS A 586 19.88 -11.40 -4.32
N LEU A 587 19.07 -12.17 -5.04
CA LEU A 587 18.72 -13.55 -4.68
C LEU A 587 19.87 -14.54 -4.93
N VAL A 588 20.84 -14.16 -5.76
CA VAL A 588 22.04 -14.94 -6.07
C VAL A 588 23.28 -14.06 -5.90
N PHE A 589 24.45 -14.68 -5.73
CA PHE A 589 25.73 -14.00 -5.70
C PHE A 589 26.76 -14.81 -6.48
N ARG A 590 27.79 -14.14 -7.01
CA ARG A 590 28.96 -14.84 -7.56
C ARG A 590 29.94 -15.15 -6.44
N ASP A 591 30.28 -16.41 -6.29
CA ASP A 591 31.35 -16.86 -5.41
C ASP A 591 32.68 -16.32 -5.94
N GLY A 592 33.45 -15.64 -5.08
CA GLY A 592 34.71 -15.02 -5.48
C GLY A 592 35.77 -16.04 -5.90
N ASP A 593 35.75 -17.22 -5.30
CA ASP A 593 36.77 -18.25 -5.52
C ASP A 593 36.48 -19.08 -6.77
N SER A 594 35.21 -19.45 -7.01
CA SER A 594 34.84 -20.27 -8.17
C SER A 594 34.32 -19.46 -9.37
N GLY A 595 33.92 -18.20 -9.16
CA GLY A 595 33.21 -17.38 -10.15
C GLY A 595 31.77 -17.82 -10.40
N SER A 596 31.33 -18.91 -9.77
CA SER A 596 30.03 -19.54 -9.97
C SER A 596 28.92 -18.76 -9.25
N LEU A 597 27.73 -18.77 -9.83
CA LEU A 597 26.55 -18.25 -9.15
C LEU A 597 26.11 -19.22 -8.05
N ARG A 598 25.90 -18.68 -6.86
CA ARG A 598 25.36 -19.39 -5.69
C ARG A 598 24.10 -18.69 -5.21
N LEU A 599 23.17 -19.48 -4.68
CA LEU A 599 21.97 -18.96 -4.03
C LEU A 599 22.34 -18.27 -2.72
N ALA A 600 21.83 -17.07 -2.50
CA ALA A 600 22.04 -16.36 -1.24
C ALA A 600 21.20 -17.02 -0.14
N TYR A 601 21.86 -17.77 0.76
CA TYR A 601 21.19 -18.55 1.81
C TYR A 601 20.26 -17.71 2.71
N PHE A 602 20.61 -16.44 2.95
CA PHE A 602 19.77 -15.50 3.73
C PHE A 602 18.48 -15.07 3.01
N HIS A 603 18.28 -15.47 1.76
CA HIS A 603 17.13 -15.13 0.92
C HIS A 603 16.30 -16.36 0.51
N GLU A 604 16.45 -17.48 1.21
CA GLU A 604 15.75 -18.74 0.90
C GLU A 604 14.23 -18.55 0.77
N HIS A 605 13.60 -17.81 1.68
CA HIS A 605 12.18 -17.44 1.58
C HIS A 605 11.82 -16.84 0.22
N TRP A 606 12.60 -15.90 -0.29
CA TRP A 606 12.32 -15.25 -1.58
C TRP A 606 12.55 -16.19 -2.76
N LEU A 607 13.56 -17.06 -2.69
CA LEU A 607 13.81 -18.08 -3.70
C LEU A 607 12.65 -19.06 -3.82
N THR A 608 12.01 -19.45 -2.70
CA THR A 608 10.82 -20.32 -2.74
C THR A 608 9.59 -19.67 -3.42
N LEU A 609 9.60 -18.36 -3.67
CA LEU A 609 8.56 -17.67 -4.44
C LEU A 609 8.79 -17.73 -5.95
N LEU A 610 9.97 -18.16 -6.40
CA LEU A 610 10.25 -18.40 -7.82
C LEU A 610 9.51 -19.64 -8.32
N THR A 611 9.34 -19.78 -9.62
CA THR A 611 8.66 -20.93 -10.25
C THR A 611 9.60 -21.77 -11.11
N ASP A 612 10.84 -21.33 -11.32
CA ASP A 612 11.80 -22.00 -12.19
C ASP A 612 12.12 -23.39 -11.67
N PRO A 613 11.80 -24.47 -12.42
CA PRO A 613 12.07 -25.82 -12.00
C PRO A 613 13.57 -26.09 -11.78
N GLU A 614 14.49 -25.35 -12.38
CA GLU A 614 15.94 -25.51 -12.13
C GLU A 614 16.36 -24.96 -10.76
N LEU A 615 15.64 -23.97 -10.23
CA LEU A 615 15.94 -23.35 -8.94
C LEU A 615 15.10 -23.92 -7.80
N VAL A 616 13.86 -24.34 -8.10
CA VAL A 616 12.91 -24.80 -7.10
C VAL A 616 12.19 -26.08 -7.50
N LYS A 617 11.76 -26.84 -6.50
CA LYS A 617 10.85 -27.98 -6.67
C LYS A 617 9.48 -27.61 -6.09
N GLU A 618 8.52 -27.42 -6.97
CA GLU A 618 7.12 -27.22 -6.59
C GLU A 618 6.41 -28.57 -6.42
N LYS A 619 5.67 -28.73 -5.32
CA LYS A 619 4.71 -29.81 -5.11
C LYS A 619 3.34 -29.18 -4.89
N ASN A 620 2.37 -29.56 -5.72
CA ASN A 620 0.97 -29.15 -5.52
C ASN A 620 0.43 -29.83 -4.26
N ILE A 621 -0.36 -29.07 -3.51
CA ILE A 621 -0.96 -29.50 -2.25
C ILE A 621 -2.44 -29.77 -2.57
N PRO A 622 -2.92 -31.03 -2.43
CA PRO A 622 -4.32 -31.36 -2.68
C PRO A 622 -5.27 -30.55 -1.81
N LYS A 623 -6.53 -30.47 -2.26
CA LYS A 623 -7.62 -29.92 -1.47
C LYS A 623 -7.97 -30.92 -0.37
N ALA A 624 -7.27 -30.82 0.75
CA ALA A 624 -7.54 -31.64 1.91
C ALA A 624 -8.90 -31.24 2.52
N LYS A 625 -9.94 -32.01 2.16
CA LYS A 625 -11.36 -31.76 2.52
C LYS A 625 -11.64 -31.99 4.01
N GLN A 626 -10.67 -32.46 4.80
CA GLN A 626 -10.82 -32.84 6.22
C GLN A 626 -9.98 -32.00 7.22
N THR A 627 -9.38 -30.90 6.78
CA THR A 627 -8.27 -30.23 7.48
C THR A 627 -8.63 -29.30 8.62
N ALA A 628 -9.75 -28.58 8.56
CA ALA A 628 -10.03 -27.57 9.60
C ALA A 628 -10.16 -28.19 11.01
N LYS A 629 -10.71 -29.40 11.10
CA LYS A 629 -10.85 -30.10 12.39
C LYS A 629 -9.50 -30.60 12.91
N MET A 630 -8.72 -31.32 12.10
CA MET A 630 -7.41 -31.85 12.51
C MET A 630 -6.42 -30.73 12.86
N LEU A 631 -6.45 -29.62 12.11
CA LEU A 631 -5.63 -28.45 12.44
C LEU A 631 -6.08 -27.81 13.76
N ALA A 632 -7.39 -27.72 14.00
CA ALA A 632 -7.93 -27.25 15.27
C ALA A 632 -7.56 -28.17 16.45
N ASP A 633 -7.51 -29.49 16.22
CA ASP A 633 -7.06 -30.48 17.20
C ASP A 633 -5.56 -30.30 17.50
N ILE A 634 -4.71 -30.12 16.48
CA ILE A 634 -3.28 -29.80 16.68
C ILE A 634 -3.11 -28.48 17.44
N GLU A 635 -3.85 -27.44 17.08
CA GLU A 635 -3.84 -26.18 17.83
C GLU A 635 -4.33 -26.36 19.26
N HIS A 636 -5.34 -27.20 19.49
CA HIS A 636 -5.82 -27.52 20.83
C HIS A 636 -4.71 -28.16 21.66
N GLU A 637 -3.99 -29.14 21.13
CA GLU A 637 -2.86 -29.78 21.81
C GLU A 637 -1.74 -28.79 22.10
N ILE A 638 -1.38 -27.92 21.15
CA ILE A 638 -0.34 -26.88 21.37
C ILE A 638 -0.74 -25.91 22.50
N ARG A 639 -2.04 -25.58 22.65
CA ARG A 639 -2.50 -24.72 23.75
C ARG A 639 -2.32 -25.33 25.13
N HIS A 640 -2.22 -26.65 25.22
CA HIS A 640 -2.16 -27.40 26.49
C HIS A 640 -0.77 -27.96 26.82
N LEU A 641 0.24 -27.69 25.99
CA LEU A 641 1.63 -28.01 26.32
C LEU A 641 2.02 -27.30 27.62
N ASN A 642 2.77 -28.00 28.47
CA ASN A 642 3.39 -27.37 29.63
C ASN A 642 4.57 -26.47 29.22
N ASP A 643 5.04 -25.60 30.12
CA ASP A 643 6.09 -24.62 29.81
C ASP A 643 7.39 -25.26 29.27
N ALA A 644 7.74 -26.46 29.76
CA ALA A 644 8.94 -27.17 29.32
C ALA A 644 8.77 -27.74 27.91
N GLU A 645 7.66 -28.44 27.65
CA GLU A 645 7.31 -28.97 26.32
C GLU A 645 7.21 -27.85 25.28
N MET A 646 6.57 -26.75 25.64
CA MET A 646 6.41 -25.59 24.76
C MET A 646 7.75 -24.96 24.42
N SER A 647 8.63 -24.80 25.41
CA SER A 647 9.99 -24.30 25.20
C SER A 647 10.82 -25.23 24.32
N SER A 648 10.72 -26.55 24.52
CA SER A 648 11.40 -27.56 23.70
C SER A 648 10.91 -27.53 22.26
N LEU A 649 9.59 -27.59 22.03
CA LEU A 649 9.01 -27.53 20.70
C LEU A 649 9.38 -26.24 19.97
N ALA A 650 9.26 -25.09 20.65
CA ALA A 650 9.65 -23.79 20.09
C ALA A 650 11.13 -23.76 19.69
N THR A 651 12.02 -24.31 20.52
CA THR A 651 13.45 -24.41 20.21
C THR A 651 13.71 -25.29 18.99
N SER A 652 13.03 -26.43 18.87
CA SER A 652 13.17 -27.33 17.72
C SER A 652 12.55 -26.79 16.43
N CYS A 653 11.59 -25.87 16.53
CA CYS A 653 11.10 -25.11 15.38
C CYS A 653 11.96 -23.86 15.07
N GLU A 654 13.15 -23.74 15.66
CA GLU A 654 14.11 -22.64 15.44
C GLU A 654 13.57 -21.27 15.87
N MET A 655 12.71 -21.23 16.89
CA MET A 655 12.21 -19.98 17.43
C MET A 655 13.32 -19.26 18.21
N PRO A 656 13.70 -18.02 17.83
CA PRO A 656 14.89 -17.35 18.37
C PRO A 656 14.78 -16.89 19.83
N ASP A 657 13.57 -16.89 20.41
CA ASP A 657 13.34 -16.44 21.79
C ASP A 657 12.12 -17.13 22.39
N THR A 658 12.34 -18.05 23.32
CA THR A 658 11.28 -18.84 23.97
C THR A 658 10.81 -18.26 25.30
N ARG A 659 11.37 -17.12 25.74
CA ARG A 659 11.04 -16.56 27.06
C ARG A 659 9.63 -16.00 27.08
N ARG A 660 8.79 -16.53 27.98
CA ARG A 660 7.38 -16.13 28.21
C ARG A 660 6.43 -16.47 27.04
N LEU A 661 6.70 -17.57 26.34
CA LEU A 661 5.78 -18.06 25.33
C LEU A 661 4.57 -18.73 26.00
N ASP A 662 3.37 -18.35 25.60
CA ASP A 662 2.13 -19.08 25.93
C ASP A 662 1.65 -19.88 24.71
N GLY A 663 0.73 -20.83 24.92
CA GLY A 663 0.22 -21.69 23.85
C GLY A 663 -0.33 -20.90 22.64
N PRO A 664 -1.17 -19.87 22.86
CA PRO A 664 -1.63 -18.98 21.78
C PRO A 664 -0.48 -18.26 21.05
N GLY A 665 0.54 -17.81 21.77
CA GLY A 665 1.73 -17.18 21.21
C GLY A 665 2.53 -18.12 20.33
N LEU A 666 2.74 -19.38 20.76
CA LEU A 666 3.39 -20.41 19.95
C LEU A 666 2.59 -20.72 18.69
N ILE A 667 1.26 -20.88 18.79
CA ILE A 667 0.40 -21.11 17.62
C ILE A 667 0.49 -19.97 16.62
N HIS A 668 0.44 -18.72 17.08
CA HIS A 668 0.57 -17.56 16.22
C HIS A 668 1.94 -17.53 15.53
N TRP A 669 3.00 -17.87 16.26
CA TRP A 669 4.35 -17.97 15.70
C TRP A 669 4.45 -19.06 14.63
N LEU A 670 3.97 -20.28 14.91
CA LEU A 670 3.99 -21.42 13.97
C LEU A 670 3.14 -21.16 12.72
N LYS A 671 2.06 -20.38 12.84
CA LYS A 671 1.22 -19.92 11.70
C LYS A 671 1.87 -18.83 10.86
N SER A 672 2.89 -18.15 11.39
CA SER A 672 3.50 -16.95 10.76
C SER A 672 4.93 -17.18 10.30
N ASN A 673 5.56 -18.30 10.68
CA ASN A 673 6.95 -18.60 10.36
C ASN A 673 7.05 -19.92 9.60
N CYS A 674 7.87 -19.92 8.55
CA CYS A 674 8.15 -21.08 7.72
C CYS A 674 9.44 -21.76 8.20
N PRO A 675 9.51 -23.10 8.15
CA PRO A 675 10.76 -23.84 8.35
C PRO A 675 11.77 -23.51 7.27
N GLN A 676 13.06 -23.77 7.56
CA GLN A 676 14.13 -23.62 6.59
C GLN A 676 13.81 -24.40 5.30
N GLY A 677 13.98 -23.76 4.14
CA GLY A 677 13.67 -24.35 2.84
C GLY A 677 12.21 -24.47 2.44
N SER A 678 11.26 -23.94 3.24
CA SER A 678 9.83 -23.96 2.91
C SER A 678 9.23 -22.56 2.81
N ASN A 679 8.20 -22.42 1.97
CA ASN A 679 7.38 -21.20 1.82
C ASN A 679 6.06 -21.23 2.60
N LEU A 680 5.81 -22.31 3.35
CA LEU A 680 4.58 -22.52 4.09
C LEU A 680 4.85 -22.55 5.59
N PRO A 681 3.97 -21.97 6.42
CA PRO A 681 4.17 -21.99 7.86
C PRO A 681 4.23 -23.41 8.44
N TYR A 682 4.92 -23.56 9.58
CA TYR A 682 4.94 -24.82 10.35
C TYR A 682 3.53 -25.36 10.60
N LEU A 683 2.59 -24.46 10.93
CA LEU A 683 1.19 -24.79 11.17
C LEU A 683 0.31 -24.04 10.19
N SER A 684 -0.04 -24.69 9.08
CA SER A 684 -0.89 -24.13 8.05
C SER A 684 -1.82 -25.22 7.51
N PRO A 685 -3.09 -24.91 7.17
CA PRO A 685 -3.94 -25.87 6.47
C PRO A 685 -3.39 -26.27 5.11
N ASP A 686 -2.47 -25.46 4.60
CA ASP A 686 -1.79 -25.66 3.35
C ASP A 686 -0.44 -26.38 3.51
N SER A 687 0.00 -26.80 4.71
CA SER A 687 1.30 -27.46 4.91
C SER A 687 1.15 -28.98 5.03
N ASP A 688 2.19 -29.75 4.69
CA ASP A 688 2.25 -31.20 4.97
C ASP A 688 2.54 -31.51 6.45
N LEU A 689 2.81 -30.46 7.25
CA LEU A 689 3.14 -30.50 8.67
C LEU A 689 4.36 -31.38 9.02
N GLU A 690 5.16 -31.81 8.04
CA GLU A 690 6.36 -32.63 8.26
C GLU A 690 7.38 -31.92 9.15
N PRO A 691 7.69 -30.63 8.95
CA PRO A 691 8.66 -29.95 9.80
C PRO A 691 8.17 -29.82 11.24
N LEU A 692 6.86 -29.61 11.45
CA LEU A 692 6.26 -29.56 12.79
C LEU A 692 6.27 -30.94 13.45
N ARG A 693 5.96 -32.00 12.69
CA ARG A 693 6.01 -33.38 13.16
C ARG A 693 7.43 -33.74 13.59
N ALA A 694 8.43 -33.52 12.73
CA ALA A 694 9.83 -33.84 13.03
C ALA A 694 10.33 -33.12 14.29
N ALA A 695 9.98 -31.83 14.44
CA ALA A 695 10.30 -31.06 15.64
C ALA A 695 9.59 -31.63 16.89
N ALA A 696 8.31 -31.99 16.79
CA ALA A 696 7.54 -32.55 17.89
C ALA A 696 8.00 -33.97 18.27
N GLU A 697 8.33 -34.83 17.31
CA GLU A 697 8.84 -36.18 17.56
C GLU A 697 10.19 -36.14 18.28
N GLY A 698 11.06 -35.22 17.86
CA GLY A 698 12.37 -35.03 18.50
C GLY A 698 12.32 -34.49 19.92
N THR A 699 11.23 -33.84 20.34
CA THR A 699 11.14 -33.14 21.63
C THR A 699 10.09 -33.70 22.58
N LEU A 700 8.89 -33.99 22.08
CA LEU A 700 7.73 -34.47 22.86
C LEU A 700 7.59 -35.99 22.79
N GLY A 701 8.29 -36.63 21.85
CA GLY A 701 8.24 -38.06 21.59
C GLY A 701 7.14 -38.46 20.61
N GLU A 702 7.35 -39.59 19.94
CA GLU A 702 6.50 -40.07 18.85
C GLU A 702 5.04 -40.36 19.22
N ARG A 703 4.74 -40.55 20.51
CA ARG A 703 3.40 -40.87 21.00
C ARG A 703 2.61 -39.64 21.43
N HIS A 704 3.20 -38.45 21.38
CA HIS A 704 2.50 -37.23 21.73
C HIS A 704 1.35 -36.95 20.74
N ASN A 705 0.23 -36.41 21.21
CA ASN A 705 -0.96 -36.19 20.38
C ASN A 705 -0.69 -35.30 19.16
N ILE A 706 0.21 -34.31 19.27
CA ILE A 706 0.68 -33.51 18.13
C ILE A 706 1.29 -34.39 17.05
N CYS A 707 2.15 -35.35 17.39
CA CYS A 707 2.79 -36.29 16.46
C CYS A 707 1.74 -37.23 15.83
N VAL A 708 0.79 -37.70 16.63
CA VAL A 708 -0.32 -38.55 16.13
C VAL A 708 -1.18 -37.78 15.12
N ASN A 709 -1.66 -36.60 15.50
CA ASN A 709 -2.54 -35.78 14.67
C ASN A 709 -1.84 -35.32 13.38
N THR A 710 -0.54 -34.99 13.44
CA THR A 710 0.25 -34.64 12.24
C THR A 710 0.54 -35.83 11.34
N ARG A 711 0.74 -37.04 11.87
CA ARG A 711 0.84 -38.27 11.05
C ARG A 711 -0.48 -38.63 10.37
N GLU A 712 -1.59 -38.49 11.08
CA GLU A 712 -2.91 -38.70 10.48
C GLU A 712 -3.17 -37.67 9.40
N TRP A 713 -2.84 -36.40 9.64
CA TRP A 713 -2.86 -35.34 8.63
C TRP A 713 -2.07 -35.74 7.39
N GLN A 714 -0.82 -36.18 7.56
CA GLN A 714 0.05 -36.60 6.47
C GLN A 714 -0.47 -37.83 5.73
N ARG A 715 -1.08 -38.79 6.44
CA ARG A 715 -1.69 -39.95 5.81
C ARG A 715 -2.83 -39.52 4.90
N SER A 716 -3.75 -38.70 5.40
CA SER A 716 -4.82 -38.12 4.59
C SER A 716 -4.27 -37.28 3.43
N PHE A 717 -3.19 -36.53 3.70
CA PHE A 717 -2.49 -35.73 2.71
C PHE A 717 -1.88 -36.59 1.58
N HIS A 718 -1.27 -37.72 1.91
CA HIS A 718 -0.68 -38.63 0.93
C HIS A 718 -1.72 -39.48 0.19
N GLU A 719 -2.78 -39.92 0.87
CA GLU A 719 -3.91 -40.63 0.26
C GLU A 719 -4.64 -39.78 -0.78
N GLU A 720 -4.70 -38.46 -0.61
CA GLU A 720 -5.24 -37.55 -1.63
C GLU A 720 -4.26 -37.23 -2.77
N ASN A 721 -2.96 -37.51 -2.59
CA ASN A 721 -1.90 -37.24 -3.58
C ASN A 721 -1.56 -38.45 -4.47
N ALA A 722 -1.84 -39.66 -3.99
CA ALA A 722 -1.63 -40.93 -4.71
C ALA A 722 -2.80 -41.22 -5.65
#